data_AF-A0A653BRL5-F1
#
_entry.id   AF-A0A653BRL5-F1
#
_cell.length_a   1.000
_cell.length_b   1.000
_cell.length_c   1.000
_cell.angle_alpha   90.00
_cell.angle_beta   90.00
_cell.angle_gamma   90.00
#
_symmetry.space_group_name_H-M   'P 1'
#
loop_
_entity.id
_entity.type
_entity.pdbx_description
1 polymer ?
#
loop_
_entity_poly.entity_id
_entity_poly.type
_entity_poly.pdbx_seq_one_letter_code
_entity_poly.pdbx_strand_id
1 'polypeptide(L)'
;MAEAEGGSEQDDVSFLRTEDMVCLSCTATGERVCLAAEGFGNRHCFLENIADKNIPPDLSQCVFVIEQALSVRALQELVTAAGNETGKGTGSGHRTLLYGNAILLRHQNSDMYLACLSTSSSNDKLAFDVGLQDHSHGEACWWTVHPASKQRSEGEKVRVGDDLILVSVATERYLHTTKENEISIVNASFHVTHWSVQPYGTGISRMKYVGYVFGGDVLRFFHGGDECLTIPSSWDPEPAHNIVVYEGGSVMSQARSLWRLELARTKWAGGFINWYHPMRIRHLTTGRYLAVNENNELILVTRDEANTAITAFCLRQEKDDQKIVLEDKDLEVIGTPIIKYGDSTVIVQHSESSLWLSYKAYETKKKGVGKVEEKQAVLHEEGKMDDGLDFSRSQEEESRTARVIRKCSSLFTQFINGLEQLQMNRRHSLFFQSVNLSEMVMCLEDLINYFAQPEDDMEHEEKQNRLRALRNRQDLFQEEGILNLILEAIDKINVITSQGFLAALAGDQNWEAIGGYLYQLLAAIIKGNHTNCAQFANSNRLNWLFSRLGSQASGEGTGMLDVLHCVLIDSPEALNMMRDEHIKVIISLLEKHGRDPKVLDVLCSLCVGNGVAVRSSQNNICDYLLPGKNLLLQTQLVDHVASVRPNIFVGRVEGSAIYQKWYFEVTVDHLEQMTHMLPHLRIGWANSKGYIPYPGGGEKWGGNGVGDDLYSYGFDGAFLWTGGRSTRVVTNNTEPFIRKCDVIGCALDLTIPVISFTFNGAPVKGTFRNFNLDGMFFPVISCSSKISCRFLLGGDHGKLKFAPQEEFSPLVESLLPQQVLLLEPCFYFGNMAKNVLAGPLFVEDDTAFVPNPVDTSMVTLPQYVESIRDKLAENIHEMWAMNKIEAGWQWGEYRDDMRHVHPCLVPFDKLPAAEKRYDSQLAVQTLKTIIALGYYISMDKPPSRIKTIRLPNEPFMQPNGYKPAPLDLSAISLSAKLEELVDQLAENTHNLWAKERIQQAWTYGLNEDVEYLRSPHLVPYAKVDEAIKKANRDTASETVRTLLVYGYNLDPPTGEQQETLAADATRLRHPAFRTYRAEKNYAVSSGKWYFEFEILTAGPMRVGWAKADCDPGRMLGSDENTWAFDGYNVSA
;
A
#
# COMPACT_ATOMS: atom_id res chain seq x y z
N MET A 1 -76.11 -29.58 2.58
CA MET A 1 -74.86 -30.36 2.67
C MET A 1 -73.81 -29.47 3.30
N ALA A 2 -73.85 -29.36 4.63
CA ALA A 2 -73.01 -28.45 5.41
C ALA A 2 -72.72 -29.18 6.72
N GLU A 3 -71.75 -30.10 6.72
CA GLU A 3 -71.29 -30.78 7.95
C GLU A 3 -69.95 -31.54 7.79
N ALA A 4 -69.14 -31.27 6.75
CA ALA A 4 -67.92 -32.06 6.48
C ALA A 4 -66.59 -31.28 6.52
N GLU A 5 -66.56 -29.97 6.83
CA GLU A 5 -65.31 -29.16 6.82
C GLU A 5 -64.67 -28.96 8.20
N GLY A 6 -65.24 -29.49 9.29
CA GLY A 6 -64.71 -29.27 10.66
C GLY A 6 -63.44 -30.06 11.03
N GLY A 7 -63.00 -31.00 10.19
CA GLY A 7 -61.89 -31.91 10.51
C GLY A 7 -60.48 -31.35 10.27
N SER A 8 -60.30 -30.46 9.30
CA SER A 8 -58.97 -29.96 8.92
C SER A 8 -58.47 -28.81 9.81
N GLU A 9 -59.36 -27.94 10.30
CA GLU A 9 -58.97 -26.81 11.15
C GLU A 9 -58.49 -27.25 12.54
N GLN A 10 -59.03 -28.36 13.08
CA GLN A 10 -58.62 -28.88 14.38
C GLN A 10 -57.21 -29.53 14.33
N ASP A 11 -56.85 -30.13 13.19
CA ASP A 11 -55.51 -30.67 12.92
C ASP A 11 -54.46 -29.58 12.66
N ASP A 12 -54.88 -28.37 12.26
CA ASP A 12 -54.00 -27.20 12.07
C ASP A 12 -53.63 -26.53 13.39
N VAL A 13 -54.44 -26.68 14.44
CA VAL A 13 -54.19 -26.10 15.77
C VAL A 13 -53.50 -27.10 16.72
N SER A 14 -53.48 -28.40 16.37
CA SER A 14 -52.99 -29.48 17.24
C SER A 14 -51.53 -29.89 17.01
N PHE A 15 -50.98 -29.63 15.82
CA PHE A 15 -49.63 -30.05 15.41
C PHE A 15 -48.82 -28.89 14.83
N LEU A 16 -47.52 -28.89 15.06
CA LEU A 16 -46.61 -27.88 14.51
C LEU A 16 -46.32 -28.13 13.03
N ARG A 17 -46.25 -27.06 12.25
CA ARG A 17 -45.98 -27.12 10.81
C ARG A 17 -45.00 -26.03 10.36
N THR A 18 -44.50 -26.16 9.14
CA THR A 18 -43.70 -25.10 8.51
C THR A 18 -44.56 -23.85 8.28
N GLU A 19 -43.96 -22.66 8.40
CA GLU A 19 -44.58 -21.33 8.42
C GLU A 19 -45.34 -20.95 9.71
N ASP A 20 -45.41 -21.84 10.71
CA ASP A 20 -45.96 -21.48 12.01
C ASP A 20 -45.00 -20.58 12.81
N MET A 21 -45.58 -19.62 13.53
CA MET A 21 -44.87 -18.72 14.45
C MET A 21 -44.91 -19.32 15.85
N VAL A 22 -43.73 -19.57 16.42
CA VAL A 22 -43.56 -20.25 17.69
C VAL A 22 -42.60 -19.52 18.60
N CYS A 23 -42.78 -19.70 19.91
CA CYS A 23 -41.89 -19.21 20.95
C CYS A 23 -41.29 -20.41 21.71
N LEU A 24 -39.98 -20.41 21.92
CA LEU A 24 -39.29 -21.47 22.65
C LEU A 24 -39.18 -21.09 24.12
N SER A 25 -39.86 -21.82 25.00
CA SER A 25 -39.86 -21.54 26.44
C SER A 25 -39.20 -22.62 27.27
N CYS A 26 -38.59 -22.25 28.39
CA CYS A 26 -37.97 -23.19 29.32
C CYS A 26 -38.16 -22.74 30.78
N THR A 27 -37.90 -23.64 31.71
CA THR A 27 -37.96 -23.40 33.17
C THR A 27 -36.63 -23.69 33.87
N ALA A 28 -35.56 -23.89 33.10
CA ALA A 28 -34.26 -24.34 33.61
C ALA A 28 -33.56 -23.34 34.55
N THR A 29 -33.88 -22.05 34.44
CA THR A 29 -33.31 -20.97 35.27
C THR A 29 -34.04 -20.75 36.60
N GLY A 30 -35.09 -21.54 36.89
CA GLY A 30 -35.94 -21.42 38.08
C GLY A 30 -37.21 -20.59 37.86
N GLU A 31 -37.28 -19.83 36.76
CA GLU A 31 -38.46 -19.08 36.32
C GLU A 31 -38.83 -19.48 34.89
N ARG A 32 -40.07 -19.22 34.48
CA ARG A 32 -40.52 -19.49 33.11
C ARG A 32 -40.00 -18.38 32.18
N VAL A 33 -39.07 -18.72 31.31
CA VAL A 33 -38.42 -17.79 30.37
C VAL A 33 -38.63 -18.23 28.91
N CYS A 34 -38.47 -17.29 27.99
CA CYS A 34 -38.55 -17.50 26.56
C CYS A 34 -37.23 -17.12 25.88
N LEU A 35 -36.82 -17.88 24.86
CA LEU A 35 -35.69 -17.51 24.01
C LEU A 35 -36.04 -16.26 23.22
N ALA A 36 -35.16 -15.27 23.27
CA ALA A 36 -35.32 -14.00 22.58
C ALA A 36 -34.02 -13.59 21.86
N ALA A 37 -34.16 -12.80 20.80
CA ALA A 37 -33.03 -12.20 20.11
C ALA A 37 -33.41 -10.82 19.55
N GLU A 38 -32.45 -9.91 19.51
CA GLU A 38 -32.64 -8.58 18.90
C GLU A 38 -32.37 -8.63 17.39
N GLY A 39 -31.26 -9.27 16.99
CA GLY A 39 -30.74 -9.27 15.64
C GLY A 39 -29.92 -8.01 15.37
N PHE A 40 -30.60 -6.89 15.13
CA PHE A 40 -29.96 -5.62 14.79
C PHE A 40 -29.13 -5.07 15.96
N GLY A 41 -27.83 -4.85 15.75
CA GLY A 41 -26.86 -4.42 16.76
C GLY A 41 -26.46 -5.48 17.81
N ASN A 42 -27.21 -6.59 17.92
CA ASN A 42 -26.85 -7.69 18.82
C ASN A 42 -27.30 -9.04 18.23
N ARG A 43 -26.31 -9.87 17.85
CA ARG A 43 -26.53 -11.19 17.27
C ARG A 43 -26.72 -12.30 18.31
N HIS A 44 -26.41 -12.08 19.59
CA HIS A 44 -26.56 -13.12 20.61
C HIS A 44 -28.01 -13.28 21.06
N CYS A 45 -28.40 -14.52 21.37
CA CYS A 45 -29.69 -14.80 22.01
C CYS A 45 -29.61 -14.55 23.51
N PHE A 46 -30.72 -14.12 24.09
CA PHE A 46 -30.91 -13.94 25.53
C PHE A 46 -32.26 -14.52 25.96
N LEU A 47 -32.56 -14.43 27.27
CA LEU A 47 -33.80 -14.95 27.84
C LEU A 47 -34.70 -13.82 28.30
N GLU A 48 -35.95 -13.88 27.86
CA GLU A 48 -37.02 -12.97 28.24
C GLU A 48 -37.91 -13.62 29.31
N ASN A 49 -38.18 -12.90 30.40
CA ASN A 49 -39.04 -13.41 31.46
C ASN A 49 -40.52 -13.31 31.06
N ILE A 50 -41.23 -14.43 31.13
CA ILE A 50 -42.67 -14.53 30.82
C ILE A 50 -43.51 -15.00 32.03
N ALA A 51 -42.90 -15.14 33.19
CA ALA A 51 -43.56 -15.59 34.42
C ALA A 51 -44.26 -14.45 35.16
N ASP A 52 -43.72 -13.24 35.11
CA ASP A 52 -44.29 -12.07 35.79
C ASP A 52 -45.56 -11.59 35.08
N LYS A 53 -46.67 -11.47 35.83
CA LYS A 53 -47.95 -10.97 35.32
C LYS A 53 -48.02 -9.45 35.30
N ASN A 54 -47.21 -8.77 36.10
CA ASN A 54 -47.22 -7.32 36.27
C ASN A 54 -46.34 -6.62 35.24
N ILE A 55 -45.30 -7.29 34.74
CA ILE A 55 -44.40 -6.74 33.71
C ILE A 55 -44.76 -7.38 32.36
N PRO A 56 -45.11 -6.59 31.33
CA PRO A 56 -45.40 -7.14 30.01
C PRO A 56 -44.14 -7.78 29.40
N PRO A 57 -44.20 -9.03 28.93
CA PRO A 57 -43.10 -9.63 28.17
C PRO A 57 -43.02 -9.06 26.76
N ASP A 58 -41.81 -8.80 26.26
CA ASP A 58 -41.59 -8.37 24.87
C ASP A 58 -41.60 -9.58 23.93
N LEU A 59 -42.79 -10.15 23.74
CA LEU A 59 -42.98 -11.36 22.93
C LEU A 59 -42.52 -11.17 21.49
N SER A 60 -42.47 -9.95 20.97
CA SER A 60 -42.02 -9.70 19.61
C SER A 60 -40.61 -10.22 19.35
N GLN A 61 -39.70 -10.06 20.31
CA GLN A 61 -38.30 -10.52 20.19
C GLN A 61 -38.15 -12.03 20.38
N CYS A 62 -39.23 -12.71 20.76
CA CYS A 62 -39.25 -14.13 21.09
C CYS A 62 -39.80 -15.01 19.95
N VAL A 63 -40.31 -14.41 18.88
CA VAL A 63 -41.03 -15.16 17.84
C VAL A 63 -40.07 -15.69 16.77
N PHE A 64 -40.09 -17.01 16.59
CA PHE A 64 -39.39 -17.72 15.52
C PHE A 64 -40.40 -18.36 14.57
N VAL A 65 -40.08 -18.32 13.27
CA VAL A 65 -40.85 -18.97 12.20
C VAL A 65 -40.13 -20.25 11.78
N ILE A 66 -40.87 -21.35 11.70
CA ILE A 66 -40.35 -22.63 11.20
C ILE A 66 -40.32 -22.57 9.67
N GLU A 67 -39.23 -22.07 9.09
CA GLU A 67 -39.16 -21.83 7.63
C GLU A 67 -39.04 -23.15 6.85
N GLN A 68 -38.20 -24.07 7.32
CA GLN A 68 -38.02 -25.37 6.69
C GLN A 68 -37.93 -26.49 7.71
N ALA A 69 -38.44 -27.67 7.32
CA ALA A 69 -38.29 -28.92 8.04
C ALA A 69 -37.94 -30.02 7.04
N LEU A 70 -36.76 -30.60 7.18
CA LEU A 70 -36.21 -31.63 6.29
C LEU A 70 -35.78 -32.86 7.09
N SER A 71 -35.71 -34.01 6.43
CA SER A 71 -34.99 -35.15 7.01
C SER A 71 -33.49 -34.87 6.97
N VAL A 72 -32.72 -35.43 7.90
CA VAL A 72 -31.26 -35.23 7.97
C VAL A 72 -30.56 -35.60 6.65
N ARG A 73 -31.05 -36.64 5.94
CA ARG A 73 -30.51 -37.02 4.62
C ARG A 73 -30.78 -35.97 3.54
N ALA A 74 -31.99 -35.42 3.50
CA ALA A 74 -32.33 -34.38 2.54
C ALA A 74 -31.55 -33.08 2.81
N LEU A 75 -31.28 -32.77 4.09
CA LEU A 75 -30.40 -31.66 4.45
C LEU A 75 -28.97 -31.89 3.94
N GLN A 76 -28.41 -33.09 4.13
CA GLN A 76 -27.06 -33.42 3.65
C GLN A 76 -26.96 -33.30 2.12
N GLU A 77 -27.99 -33.73 1.38
CA GLU A 77 -28.07 -33.53 -0.07
C GLU A 77 -28.13 -32.04 -0.45
N LEU A 78 -28.93 -31.24 0.28
CA LEU A 78 -29.06 -29.81 0.05
C LEU A 78 -27.74 -29.07 0.30
N VAL A 79 -27.05 -29.36 1.41
CA VAL A 79 -25.76 -28.73 1.74
C VAL A 79 -24.68 -29.12 0.71
N THR A 80 -24.69 -30.38 0.25
CA THR A 80 -23.75 -30.85 -0.78
C THR A 80 -24.04 -30.22 -2.15
N ALA A 81 -25.31 -30.00 -2.49
CA ALA A 81 -25.72 -29.39 -3.75
C ALA A 81 -25.50 -27.87 -3.77
N ALA A 82 -25.63 -27.18 -2.63
CA ALA A 82 -25.49 -25.73 -2.49
C ALA A 82 -24.08 -25.19 -2.81
N GLY A 83 -23.09 -26.06 -3.04
CA GLY A 83 -21.77 -25.68 -3.58
C GLY A 83 -21.81 -25.24 -5.05
N ASN A 84 -22.90 -25.49 -5.79
CA ASN A 84 -23.10 -25.05 -7.18
C ASN A 84 -24.48 -24.39 -7.34
N GLU A 85 -24.47 -23.06 -7.46
CA GLU A 85 -25.59 -22.17 -7.81
C GLU A 85 -26.77 -22.02 -6.82
N THR A 86 -27.28 -20.77 -6.78
CA THR A 86 -28.38 -20.24 -5.96
C THR A 86 -29.73 -20.79 -6.40
N GLY A 87 -29.93 -22.09 -6.23
CA GLY A 87 -31.25 -22.71 -6.36
C GLY A 87 -32.09 -22.42 -5.11
N LYS A 88 -33.14 -21.59 -5.22
CA LYS A 88 -34.29 -21.61 -4.30
C LYS A 88 -34.90 -23.02 -4.37
N GLY A 89 -34.39 -23.91 -3.51
CA GLY A 89 -34.85 -25.29 -3.39
C GLY A 89 -36.35 -25.34 -3.16
N THR A 90 -37.03 -26.20 -3.90
CA THR A 90 -38.48 -26.39 -3.96
C THR A 90 -39.14 -26.45 -2.58
N GLY A 91 -39.62 -25.30 -2.08
CA GLY A 91 -40.42 -25.20 -0.87
C GLY A 91 -41.81 -25.77 -1.12
N SER A 92 -41.99 -27.08 -0.90
CA SER A 92 -43.33 -27.66 -0.84
C SER A 92 -43.94 -27.34 0.53
N GLY A 93 -45.08 -26.66 0.50
CA GLY A 93 -45.65 -25.92 1.63
C GLY A 93 -46.10 -26.71 2.86
N HIS A 94 -46.50 -25.96 3.89
CA HIS A 94 -47.15 -26.32 5.16
C HIS A 94 -47.02 -27.78 5.63
N ARG A 95 -45.79 -28.28 5.76
CA ARG A 95 -45.48 -29.65 6.17
C ARG A 95 -45.59 -29.81 7.68
N THR A 96 -46.08 -30.96 8.13
CA THR A 96 -46.09 -31.30 9.57
C THR A 96 -44.69 -31.63 10.07
N LEU A 97 -44.33 -31.08 11.23
CA LEU A 97 -43.06 -31.36 11.90
C LEU A 97 -43.07 -32.77 12.52
N LEU A 98 -42.01 -33.54 12.27
CA LEU A 98 -41.79 -34.86 12.86
C LEU A 98 -40.55 -34.84 13.75
N TYR A 99 -40.56 -35.65 14.81
CA TYR A 99 -39.35 -35.93 15.57
C TYR A 99 -38.29 -36.57 14.65
N GLY A 100 -37.06 -36.06 14.69
CA GLY A 100 -35.93 -36.49 13.87
C GLY A 100 -35.69 -35.63 12.63
N ASN A 101 -36.58 -34.68 12.35
CA ASN A 101 -36.35 -33.68 11.31
C ASN A 101 -35.32 -32.65 11.77
N ALA A 102 -34.54 -32.15 10.82
CA ALA A 102 -33.77 -30.92 10.95
C ALA A 102 -34.67 -29.74 10.59
N ILE A 103 -34.72 -28.74 11.46
CA ILE A 103 -35.50 -27.51 11.30
C ILE A 103 -34.60 -26.31 11.10
N LEU A 104 -35.11 -25.36 10.33
CA LEU A 104 -34.54 -24.03 10.15
C LEU A 104 -35.47 -23.01 10.81
N LEU A 105 -34.95 -22.30 11.80
CA LEU A 105 -35.70 -21.27 12.55
C LEU A 105 -35.26 -19.88 12.11
N ARG A 106 -36.21 -19.08 11.61
CA ARG A 106 -35.99 -17.68 11.26
C ARG A 106 -36.61 -16.78 12.32
N HIS A 107 -35.86 -15.82 12.83
CA HIS A 107 -36.38 -14.82 13.76
C HIS A 107 -37.28 -13.83 13.00
N GLN A 108 -38.55 -13.70 13.41
CA GLN A 108 -39.58 -12.99 12.65
C GLN A 108 -39.22 -11.53 12.37
N ASN A 109 -38.55 -10.86 13.29
CA ASN A 109 -38.35 -9.41 13.21
C ASN A 109 -37.06 -8.97 12.50
N SER A 110 -36.00 -9.78 12.56
CA SER A 110 -34.73 -9.43 11.91
C SER A 110 -34.54 -10.13 10.56
N ASP A 111 -35.39 -11.12 10.24
CA ASP A 111 -35.24 -12.04 9.11
C ASP A 111 -33.93 -12.84 9.11
N MET A 112 -33.29 -12.96 10.28
CA MET A 112 -32.06 -13.73 10.45
C MET A 112 -32.35 -15.15 10.96
N TYR A 113 -31.43 -16.08 10.72
CA TYR A 113 -31.57 -17.49 11.08
C TYR A 113 -30.88 -17.79 12.41
N LEU A 114 -31.52 -18.61 13.26
CA LEU A 114 -30.95 -19.06 14.52
C LEU A 114 -29.80 -20.06 14.27
N ALA A 115 -28.59 -19.70 14.71
CA ALA A 115 -27.38 -20.43 14.44
C ALA A 115 -26.52 -20.68 15.68
N CYS A 116 -25.72 -21.76 15.61
CA CYS A 116 -24.64 -22.03 16.54
C CYS A 116 -23.38 -21.28 16.08
N LEU A 117 -22.96 -20.26 16.84
CA LEU A 117 -21.82 -19.40 16.51
C LEU A 117 -20.49 -20.09 16.86
N SER A 118 -19.39 -19.62 16.27
CA SER A 118 -18.04 -20.11 16.60
C SER A 118 -17.43 -19.45 17.84
N THR A 119 -18.09 -18.45 18.42
CA THR A 119 -17.66 -17.74 19.63
C THR A 119 -18.08 -18.49 20.90
N SER A 120 -17.45 -18.16 22.03
CA SER A 120 -17.79 -18.70 23.35
C SER A 120 -17.69 -17.61 24.41
N SER A 121 -18.81 -17.22 25.00
CA SER A 121 -18.90 -16.24 26.08
C SER A 121 -19.07 -16.85 27.48
N SER A 122 -19.35 -18.16 27.58
CA SER A 122 -19.51 -18.86 28.87
C SER A 122 -18.19 -19.29 29.51
N ASN A 123 -18.23 -19.58 30.81
CA ASN A 123 -17.08 -20.19 31.51
C ASN A 123 -16.74 -21.60 30.99
N ASP A 124 -17.72 -22.30 30.43
CA ASP A 124 -17.49 -23.55 29.71
C ASP A 124 -16.84 -23.28 28.34
N LYS A 125 -15.55 -23.61 28.21
CA LYS A 125 -14.79 -23.48 26.96
C LYS A 125 -15.25 -24.43 25.86
N LEU A 126 -16.03 -25.45 26.22
CA LEU A 126 -16.65 -26.40 25.30
C LEU A 126 -18.13 -26.08 25.08
N ALA A 127 -18.55 -24.83 25.31
CA ALA A 127 -19.81 -24.34 24.81
C ALA A 127 -19.58 -23.37 23.64
N PHE A 128 -20.58 -23.26 22.77
CA PHE A 128 -20.60 -22.31 21.67
C PHE A 128 -21.76 -21.34 21.89
N ASP A 129 -21.61 -20.08 21.54
CA ASP A 129 -22.71 -19.12 21.70
C ASP A 129 -23.81 -19.40 20.68
N VAL A 130 -25.06 -19.15 21.08
CA VAL A 130 -26.20 -19.25 20.17
C VAL A 130 -26.65 -17.85 19.81
N GLY A 131 -26.84 -17.62 18.51
CA GLY A 131 -27.14 -16.31 17.97
C GLY A 131 -27.85 -16.35 16.63
N LEU A 132 -27.91 -15.20 15.98
CA LEU A 132 -28.55 -15.00 14.69
C LEU A 132 -27.51 -14.77 13.59
N GLN A 133 -27.77 -15.30 12.40
CA GLN A 133 -26.93 -15.14 11.21
C GLN A 133 -27.78 -14.71 10.00
N ASP A 134 -27.23 -13.85 9.14
CA ASP A 134 -27.98 -13.24 8.03
C ASP A 134 -28.32 -14.23 6.90
N HIS A 135 -27.58 -15.33 6.80
CA HIS A 135 -27.75 -16.32 5.75
C HIS A 135 -27.97 -17.72 6.31
N SER A 136 -28.78 -18.52 5.62
CA SER A 136 -29.04 -19.93 5.95
C SER A 136 -27.98 -20.90 5.41
N HIS A 137 -26.85 -20.41 4.89
CA HIS A 137 -25.81 -21.24 4.30
C HIS A 137 -25.07 -22.09 5.32
N GLY A 138 -24.84 -23.36 4.96
CA GLY A 138 -24.13 -24.32 5.78
C GLY A 138 -25.00 -25.02 6.83
N GLU A 139 -24.35 -25.76 7.72
CA GLU A 139 -25.03 -26.60 8.73
C GLU A 139 -25.30 -25.88 10.05
N ALA A 140 -24.69 -24.71 10.28
CA ALA A 140 -24.72 -24.01 11.57
C ALA A 140 -26.11 -23.48 11.97
N CYS A 141 -27.00 -23.23 10.99
CA CYS A 141 -28.36 -22.73 11.20
C CYS A 141 -29.40 -23.85 11.43
N TRP A 142 -28.99 -25.12 11.35
CA TRP A 142 -29.90 -26.26 11.37
C TRP A 142 -29.89 -26.94 12.74
N TRP A 143 -31.09 -27.29 13.22
CA TRP A 143 -31.32 -27.92 14.51
C TRP A 143 -32.15 -29.18 14.35
N THR A 144 -31.71 -30.34 14.86
CA THR A 144 -32.54 -31.55 14.89
C THR A 144 -33.46 -31.56 16.11
N VAL A 145 -34.69 -32.02 15.90
CA VAL A 145 -35.74 -32.06 16.93
C VAL A 145 -35.86 -33.47 17.50
N HIS A 146 -35.57 -33.64 18.78
CA HIS A 146 -35.67 -34.92 19.48
C HIS A 146 -36.71 -34.88 20.61
N PRO A 147 -37.39 -36.02 20.91
CA PRO A 147 -38.37 -36.08 21.99
C PRO A 147 -37.69 -36.02 23.36
N ALA A 148 -38.21 -35.17 24.26
CA ALA A 148 -37.67 -35.03 25.62
C ALA A 148 -37.85 -36.27 26.50
N SER A 149 -38.84 -37.12 26.21
CA SER A 149 -39.14 -38.32 26.99
C SER A 149 -39.48 -39.51 26.09
N LYS A 150 -39.40 -40.73 26.65
CA LYS A 150 -39.76 -41.98 25.95
C LYS A 150 -41.26 -42.12 25.63
N GLN A 151 -42.10 -41.12 25.94
CA GLN A 151 -43.51 -41.11 25.57
C GLN A 151 -43.76 -40.82 24.08
N ARG A 152 -42.74 -40.29 23.38
CA ARG A 152 -42.75 -40.01 21.95
C ARG A 152 -41.57 -40.73 21.29
N SER A 153 -41.72 -41.04 20.01
CA SER A 153 -40.68 -41.71 19.21
C SER A 153 -40.32 -40.90 17.97
N GLU A 154 -39.12 -41.12 17.44
CA GLU A 154 -38.66 -40.58 16.15
C GLU A 154 -39.67 -40.91 15.04
N GLY A 155 -40.00 -39.93 14.19
CA GLY A 155 -41.00 -40.03 13.13
C GLY A 155 -42.45 -39.74 13.55
N GLU A 156 -42.75 -39.57 14.84
CA GLU A 156 -44.07 -39.11 15.30
C GLU A 156 -44.26 -37.59 15.05
N LYS A 157 -45.52 -37.16 14.88
CA LYS A 157 -45.88 -35.74 14.72
C LYS A 157 -45.68 -34.98 16.02
N VAL A 158 -45.02 -33.82 15.96
CA VAL A 158 -44.81 -32.94 17.11
C VAL A 158 -46.11 -32.17 17.42
N ARG A 159 -46.62 -32.30 18.65
CA ARG A 159 -47.84 -31.59 19.09
C ARG A 159 -47.50 -30.25 19.71
N VAL A 160 -48.47 -29.34 19.66
CA VAL A 160 -48.37 -28.05 20.35
C VAL A 160 -48.24 -28.28 21.86
N GLY A 161 -47.21 -27.69 22.47
CA GLY A 161 -46.90 -27.84 23.90
C GLY A 161 -46.09 -29.08 24.28
N ASP A 162 -45.68 -29.92 23.32
CA ASP A 162 -44.70 -30.98 23.60
C ASP A 162 -43.33 -30.35 23.99
N ASP A 163 -42.61 -31.01 24.90
CA ASP A 163 -41.23 -30.64 25.27
C ASP A 163 -40.23 -31.25 24.28
N LEU A 164 -39.35 -30.40 23.75
CA LEU A 164 -38.37 -30.75 22.72
C LEU A 164 -36.93 -30.65 23.25
N ILE A 165 -36.06 -31.44 22.65
CA ILE A 165 -34.61 -31.30 22.74
C ILE A 165 -34.13 -30.86 21.35
N LEU A 166 -33.45 -29.72 21.27
CA LEU A 166 -32.87 -29.20 20.04
C LEU A 166 -31.36 -29.45 20.04
N VAL A 167 -30.85 -30.08 18.97
CA VAL A 167 -29.43 -30.39 18.81
C VAL A 167 -28.92 -29.71 17.54
N SER A 168 -27.81 -28.97 17.64
CA SER A 168 -27.17 -28.33 16.48
C SER A 168 -26.62 -29.40 15.52
N VAL A 169 -26.90 -29.27 14.23
CA VAL A 169 -26.36 -30.19 13.21
C VAL A 169 -24.85 -30.03 13.08
N ALA A 170 -24.34 -28.79 13.11
CA ALA A 170 -22.91 -28.52 12.88
C ALA A 170 -22.00 -28.95 14.04
N THR A 171 -22.50 -28.86 15.28
CA THR A 171 -21.67 -29.07 16.49
C THR A 171 -22.10 -30.27 17.32
N GLU A 172 -23.24 -30.88 17.00
CA GLU A 172 -23.85 -31.98 17.76
C GLU A 172 -24.09 -31.63 19.25
N ARG A 173 -24.23 -30.33 19.56
CA ARG A 173 -24.46 -29.81 20.92
C ARG A 173 -25.92 -29.45 21.13
N TYR A 174 -26.39 -29.59 22.37
CA TYR A 174 -27.74 -29.25 22.76
C TYR A 174 -27.90 -27.74 22.91
N LEU A 175 -29.05 -27.19 22.48
CA LEU A 175 -29.45 -25.84 22.85
C LEU A 175 -29.68 -25.79 24.37
N HIS A 176 -28.78 -25.11 25.05
CA HIS A 176 -28.68 -25.10 26.50
C HIS A 176 -28.83 -23.68 27.06
N THR A 177 -29.27 -23.61 28.31
CA THR A 177 -29.29 -22.35 29.05
C THR A 177 -28.98 -22.60 30.51
N THR A 178 -28.17 -21.71 31.08
CA THR A 178 -27.73 -21.70 32.48
C THR A 178 -27.70 -20.28 33.01
N LYS A 179 -27.75 -20.16 34.33
CA LYS A 179 -27.53 -18.90 35.04
C LYS A 179 -26.10 -18.89 35.59
N GLU A 180 -25.24 -18.05 35.03
CA GLU A 180 -23.85 -17.84 35.46
C GLU A 180 -23.71 -16.43 36.04
N ASN A 181 -23.21 -16.29 37.28
CA ASN A 181 -23.02 -14.99 37.96
C ASN A 181 -24.26 -14.07 37.93
N GLU A 182 -25.46 -14.64 38.17
CA GLU A 182 -26.76 -13.96 38.07
C GLU A 182 -27.21 -13.56 36.65
N ILE A 183 -26.41 -13.83 35.61
CA ILE A 183 -26.76 -13.57 34.21
C ILE A 183 -27.20 -14.88 33.56
N SER A 184 -28.34 -14.86 32.88
CA SER A 184 -28.82 -16.02 32.12
C SER A 184 -28.16 -16.05 30.76
N ILE A 185 -27.46 -17.14 30.43
CA ILE A 185 -26.72 -17.33 29.17
C ILE A 185 -27.42 -18.41 28.35
N VAL A 186 -27.47 -18.22 27.03
CA VAL A 186 -27.93 -19.22 26.06
C VAL A 186 -26.74 -19.66 25.22
N ASN A 187 -26.43 -20.95 25.26
CA ASN A 187 -25.30 -21.52 24.53
C ASN A 187 -25.64 -22.92 24.00
N ALA A 188 -24.76 -23.47 23.16
CA ALA A 188 -24.82 -24.84 22.69
C ALA A 188 -23.76 -25.65 23.46
N SER A 189 -24.19 -26.55 24.35
CA SER A 189 -23.32 -27.33 25.25
C SER A 189 -23.70 -28.82 25.28
N PHE A 190 -22.99 -29.63 26.06
CA PHE A 190 -23.33 -31.05 26.27
C PHE A 190 -24.49 -31.27 27.26
N HIS A 191 -24.98 -30.22 27.91
CA HIS A 191 -26.09 -30.31 28.85
C HIS A 191 -27.43 -30.15 28.15
N VAL A 192 -28.36 -31.05 28.43
CA VAL A 192 -29.70 -31.05 27.85
C VAL A 192 -30.59 -30.03 28.57
N THR A 193 -31.30 -29.21 27.80
CA THR A 193 -32.40 -28.36 28.28
C THR A 193 -33.69 -28.76 27.58
N HIS A 194 -34.79 -28.83 28.33
CA HIS A 194 -36.12 -29.06 27.78
C HIS A 194 -36.74 -27.74 27.32
N TRP A 195 -37.09 -27.67 26.03
CA TRP A 195 -37.72 -26.51 25.41
C TRP A 195 -39.17 -26.82 25.05
N SER A 196 -40.10 -26.16 25.72
CA SER A 196 -41.54 -26.25 25.43
C SER A 196 -41.90 -25.24 24.34
N VAL A 197 -42.48 -25.74 23.24
CA VAL A 197 -42.90 -24.90 22.10
C VAL A 197 -44.27 -24.32 22.35
N GLN A 198 -44.35 -22.99 22.44
CA GLN A 198 -45.60 -22.27 22.58
C GLN A 198 -46.06 -21.71 21.23
N PRO A 199 -47.34 -21.89 20.86
CA PRO A 199 -47.87 -21.34 19.63
C PRO A 199 -48.09 -19.83 19.78
N TYR A 200 -47.51 -19.04 18.89
CA TYR A 200 -47.75 -17.60 18.82
C TYR A 200 -48.87 -17.28 17.81
N GLY A 201 -48.81 -17.90 16.62
CA GLY A 201 -49.83 -17.81 15.58
C GLY A 201 -49.55 -18.80 14.44
N THR A 202 -50.52 -19.04 13.56
CA THR A 202 -50.34 -19.94 12.41
C THR A 202 -50.08 -19.19 11.11
N GLY A 203 -49.15 -19.69 10.30
CA GLY A 203 -48.78 -19.10 9.01
C GLY A 203 -49.94 -19.09 8.02
N ILE A 204 -50.69 -20.20 7.93
CA ILE A 204 -51.91 -20.30 7.10
C ILE A 204 -52.92 -19.21 7.41
N SER A 205 -53.18 -18.93 8.70
CA SER A 205 -54.19 -17.93 9.08
C SER A 205 -53.80 -16.54 8.59
N ARG A 206 -52.53 -16.17 8.73
CA ARG A 206 -52.02 -14.88 8.22
C ARG A 206 -52.06 -14.80 6.70
N MET A 207 -51.76 -15.89 5.98
CA MET A 207 -51.83 -15.94 4.51
C MET A 207 -53.27 -15.90 3.98
N LYS A 208 -54.22 -16.56 4.65
CA LYS A 208 -55.63 -16.66 4.21
C LYS A 208 -56.43 -15.39 4.52
N TYR A 209 -56.14 -14.73 5.65
CA TYR A 209 -56.94 -13.61 6.16
C TYR A 209 -56.16 -12.29 6.20
N VAL A 210 -55.50 -11.92 5.09
CA VAL A 210 -54.61 -10.75 4.97
C VAL A 210 -55.29 -9.40 5.33
N GLY A 211 -56.60 -9.28 5.14
CA GLY A 211 -57.37 -8.06 5.43
C GLY A 211 -57.81 -7.87 6.89
N TYR A 212 -57.49 -8.81 7.77
CA TYR A 212 -57.91 -8.81 9.18
C TYR A 212 -56.75 -8.45 10.11
N VAL A 213 -57.08 -7.92 11.29
CA VAL A 213 -56.11 -7.47 12.28
C VAL A 213 -55.71 -8.61 13.21
N PHE A 214 -54.40 -8.87 13.30
CA PHE A 214 -53.82 -9.84 14.23
C PHE A 214 -53.12 -9.15 15.41
N GLY A 215 -53.04 -9.86 16.54
CA GLY A 215 -52.16 -9.49 17.63
C GLY A 215 -50.70 -9.47 17.16
N GLY A 216 -49.94 -8.51 17.68
CA GLY A 216 -48.57 -8.22 17.28
C GLY A 216 -48.43 -7.32 16.05
N ASP A 217 -49.51 -7.07 15.30
CA ASP A 217 -49.45 -6.21 14.12
C ASP A 217 -49.20 -4.75 14.49
N VAL A 218 -48.47 -4.07 13.61
CA VAL A 218 -48.19 -2.63 13.69
C VAL A 218 -49.17 -1.90 12.74
N LEU A 219 -49.82 -0.87 13.26
CA LEU A 219 -50.87 -0.14 12.55
C LEU A 219 -50.97 1.32 13.01
N ARG A 220 -51.77 2.09 12.28
CA ARG A 220 -52.15 3.47 12.60
C ARG A 220 -53.63 3.53 12.97
N PHE A 221 -53.96 4.31 13.99
CA PHE A 221 -55.33 4.62 14.38
C PHE A 221 -55.77 5.88 13.65
N PHE A 222 -56.73 5.77 12.74
CA PHE A 222 -57.32 6.91 12.05
C PHE A 222 -58.60 7.36 12.75
N HIS A 223 -58.78 8.67 12.86
CA HIS A 223 -59.96 9.31 13.43
C HIS A 223 -60.54 10.29 12.40
N GLY A 224 -61.83 10.14 12.07
CA GLY A 224 -62.52 11.03 11.14
C GLY A 224 -61.94 11.06 9.71
N GLY A 225 -61.12 10.07 9.32
CA GLY A 225 -60.50 9.95 7.98
C GLY A 225 -59.23 10.76 7.76
N ASP A 226 -59.11 11.95 8.36
CA ASP A 226 -58.04 12.92 8.08
C ASP A 226 -57.02 13.12 9.23
N GLU A 227 -57.25 12.48 10.38
CA GLU A 227 -56.38 12.58 11.56
C GLU A 227 -55.94 11.19 12.03
N CYS A 228 -54.78 11.11 12.68
CA CYS A 228 -54.30 9.86 13.29
C CYS A 228 -53.81 10.06 14.73
N LEU A 229 -53.92 9.01 15.54
CA LEU A 229 -53.41 9.00 16.92
C LEU A 229 -51.88 8.99 16.91
N THR A 230 -51.26 9.95 17.57
CA THR A 230 -49.81 10.15 17.56
C THR A 230 -49.32 10.77 18.88
N ILE A 231 -48.00 10.89 19.02
CA ILE A 231 -47.37 11.77 20.01
C ILE A 231 -46.92 13.10 19.38
N PRO A 232 -46.83 14.20 20.17
CA PRO A 232 -46.24 15.46 19.71
C PRO A 232 -44.78 15.30 19.28
N SER A 233 -44.31 16.12 18.34
CA SER A 233 -42.90 16.11 17.92
C SER A 233 -41.92 16.54 19.03
N SER A 234 -42.40 17.28 20.03
CA SER A 234 -41.64 17.69 21.22
C SER A 234 -41.94 16.82 22.44
N TRP A 235 -42.39 15.57 22.22
CA TRP A 235 -42.70 14.66 23.30
C TRP A 235 -41.45 14.36 24.15
N ASP A 236 -41.63 14.37 25.46
CA ASP A 236 -40.59 14.10 26.45
C ASP A 236 -41.21 13.27 27.59
N PRO A 237 -40.45 12.34 28.24
CA PRO A 237 -40.82 11.73 29.52
C PRO A 237 -41.40 12.66 30.59
N GLU A 238 -41.09 13.96 30.57
CA GLU A 238 -41.62 14.90 31.56
C GLU A 238 -43.16 14.89 31.58
N PRO A 239 -43.81 14.91 32.77
CA PRO A 239 -45.27 14.80 32.88
C PRO A 239 -46.06 15.84 32.08
N ALA A 240 -45.49 17.02 31.83
CA ALA A 240 -46.12 18.08 31.05
C ALA A 240 -46.16 17.79 29.53
N HIS A 241 -45.24 16.97 29.02
CA HIS A 241 -45.09 16.65 27.60
C HIS A 241 -45.46 15.20 27.26
N ASN A 242 -45.68 14.35 28.28
CA ASN A 242 -46.11 12.97 28.12
C ASN A 242 -47.62 12.87 27.81
N ILE A 243 -48.03 13.43 26.67
CA ILE A 243 -49.42 13.46 26.20
C ILE A 243 -49.57 12.74 24.86
N VAL A 244 -50.80 12.28 24.59
CA VAL A 244 -51.19 11.68 23.31
C VAL A 244 -52.16 12.61 22.59
N VAL A 245 -51.99 12.80 21.29
CA VAL A 245 -52.74 13.77 20.49
C VAL A 245 -53.24 13.15 19.18
N TYR A 246 -54.21 13.79 18.55
CA TYR A 246 -54.59 13.53 17.17
C TYR A 246 -53.98 14.63 16.28
N GLU A 247 -53.26 14.20 15.23
CA GLU A 247 -52.65 15.11 14.26
C GLU A 247 -52.91 14.58 12.83
N GLY A 248 -53.26 15.49 11.93
CA GLY A 248 -53.44 15.22 10.50
C GLY A 248 -52.21 15.61 9.67
N GLY A 249 -52.27 15.34 8.36
CA GLY A 249 -51.24 15.77 7.42
C GLY A 249 -50.05 14.80 7.34
N SER A 250 -48.82 15.31 7.38
CA SER A 250 -47.61 14.49 7.13
C SER A 250 -47.43 13.36 8.14
N VAL A 251 -47.97 13.50 9.36
CA VAL A 251 -47.85 12.52 10.46
C VAL A 251 -48.40 11.14 10.10
N MET A 252 -49.35 11.09 9.17
CA MET A 252 -49.95 9.86 8.68
C MET A 252 -48.95 8.94 7.99
N SER A 253 -47.80 9.46 7.54
CA SER A 253 -46.69 8.69 6.97
C SER A 253 -45.44 8.62 7.87
N GLN A 254 -45.46 9.26 9.05
CA GLN A 254 -44.30 9.28 9.96
C GLN A 254 -44.28 8.05 10.89
N ALA A 255 -43.15 7.82 11.55
CA ALA A 255 -42.99 6.70 12.49
C ALA A 255 -43.70 6.93 13.83
N ARG A 256 -43.83 8.19 14.30
CA ARG A 256 -44.55 8.57 15.53
C ARG A 256 -46.06 8.27 15.58
N SER A 257 -46.67 7.88 14.47
CA SER A 257 -48.08 7.42 14.43
C SER A 257 -48.21 5.89 14.47
N LEU A 258 -47.11 5.15 14.60
CA LEU A 258 -47.11 3.69 14.60
C LEU A 258 -47.32 3.10 16.01
N TRP A 259 -48.33 2.25 16.10
CA TRP A 259 -48.70 1.54 17.32
C TRP A 259 -48.75 0.04 17.08
N ARG A 260 -48.42 -0.74 18.10
CA ARG A 260 -48.52 -2.20 18.11
C ARG A 260 -49.62 -2.62 19.07
N LEU A 261 -50.48 -3.53 18.60
CA LEU A 261 -51.51 -4.15 19.44
C LEU A 261 -50.99 -5.47 20.00
N GLU A 262 -50.86 -5.58 21.32
CA GLU A 262 -50.38 -6.79 21.99
C GLU A 262 -51.52 -7.38 22.84
N LEU A 263 -52.01 -8.57 22.52
CA LEU A 263 -53.02 -9.23 23.36
C LEU A 263 -52.44 -9.52 24.74
N ALA A 264 -53.22 -9.31 25.81
CA ALA A 264 -52.77 -9.50 27.20
C ALA A 264 -52.70 -10.99 27.61
N ARG A 265 -52.02 -11.81 26.80
CA ARG A 265 -51.84 -13.27 26.96
C ARG A 265 -50.52 -13.71 26.32
N THR A 266 -50.02 -14.90 26.68
CA THR A 266 -48.75 -15.45 26.14
C THR A 266 -48.97 -16.44 25.02
N LYS A 267 -49.89 -17.40 25.16
CA LYS A 267 -50.28 -18.32 24.09
C LYS A 267 -51.20 -17.63 23.10
N TRP A 268 -51.04 -17.93 21.81
CA TRP A 268 -51.85 -17.36 20.72
C TRP A 268 -51.88 -15.83 20.72
N ALA A 269 -50.82 -15.19 21.23
CA ALA A 269 -50.72 -13.72 21.29
C ALA A 269 -50.73 -13.07 19.90
N GLY A 270 -50.34 -13.81 18.85
CA GLY A 270 -50.42 -13.44 17.45
C GLY A 270 -51.71 -13.84 16.72
N GLY A 271 -52.76 -14.23 17.46
CA GLY A 271 -54.08 -14.59 16.93
C GLY A 271 -54.91 -13.40 16.46
N PHE A 272 -56.16 -13.63 16.05
CA PHE A 272 -57.08 -12.57 15.65
C PHE A 272 -57.42 -11.65 16.82
N ILE A 273 -57.54 -10.35 16.52
CA ILE A 273 -58.12 -9.38 17.46
C ILE A 273 -59.65 -9.51 17.43
N ASN A 274 -60.24 -9.78 18.60
CA ASN A 274 -61.67 -9.93 18.80
C ASN A 274 -62.23 -8.84 19.73
N TRP A 275 -63.55 -8.62 19.69
CA TRP A 275 -64.23 -7.73 20.64
C TRP A 275 -64.05 -8.21 22.08
N TYR A 276 -64.02 -7.29 23.05
CA TYR A 276 -63.88 -7.58 24.49
C TYR A 276 -62.56 -8.22 24.93
N HIS A 277 -61.67 -8.59 24.02
CA HIS A 277 -60.36 -9.14 24.39
C HIS A 277 -59.46 -8.03 24.95
N PRO A 278 -58.87 -8.21 26.15
CA PRO A 278 -57.94 -7.24 26.71
C PRO A 278 -56.63 -7.23 25.91
N MET A 279 -56.17 -6.03 25.55
CA MET A 279 -54.94 -5.78 24.82
C MET A 279 -54.18 -4.58 25.39
N ARG A 280 -52.87 -4.60 25.22
CA ARG A 280 -51.98 -3.48 25.48
C ARG A 280 -51.66 -2.78 24.16
N ILE A 281 -51.64 -1.46 24.19
CA ILE A 281 -51.30 -0.64 23.02
C ILE A 281 -49.92 -0.06 23.26
N ARG A 282 -48.96 -0.44 22.41
CA ARG A 282 -47.55 -0.05 22.56
C ARG A 282 -47.15 0.93 21.46
N HIS A 283 -46.53 2.04 21.84
CA HIS A 283 -45.96 2.98 20.88
C HIS A 283 -44.60 2.48 20.37
N LEU A 284 -44.39 2.45 19.05
CA LEU A 284 -43.27 1.71 18.47
C LEU A 284 -41.91 2.41 18.63
N THR A 285 -41.83 3.72 18.35
CA THR A 285 -40.55 4.47 18.40
C THR A 285 -40.08 4.74 19.83
N THR A 286 -41.00 5.06 20.75
CA THR A 286 -40.64 5.28 22.18
C THR A 286 -40.59 3.99 22.98
N GLY A 287 -41.26 2.92 22.52
CA GLY A 287 -41.32 1.63 23.21
C GLY A 287 -42.20 1.59 24.46
N ARG A 288 -42.97 2.65 24.71
CA ARG A 288 -43.82 2.83 25.90
C ARG A 288 -45.24 2.31 25.67
N TYR A 289 -45.94 2.00 26.75
CA TYR A 289 -47.32 1.51 26.71
C TYR A 289 -48.31 2.63 27.01
N LEU A 290 -49.43 2.63 26.30
CA LEU A 290 -50.57 3.47 26.63
C LEU A 290 -51.15 3.02 27.97
N ALA A 291 -51.34 3.97 28.89
CA ALA A 291 -51.81 3.69 30.24
C ALA A 291 -52.70 4.80 30.80
N VAL A 292 -53.40 4.46 31.87
CA VAL A 292 -54.23 5.38 32.65
C VAL A 292 -53.55 5.65 34.00
N ASN A 293 -53.30 6.92 34.31
CA ASN A 293 -52.74 7.30 35.61
C ASN A 293 -53.82 7.30 36.71
N GLU A 294 -53.42 7.52 37.97
CA GLU A 294 -54.35 7.62 39.11
C GLU A 294 -55.38 8.75 38.98
N ASN A 295 -55.10 9.77 38.15
CA ASN A 295 -56.00 10.89 37.86
C ASN A 295 -56.94 10.63 36.66
N ASN A 296 -57.00 9.41 36.13
CA ASN A 296 -57.74 9.03 34.92
C ASN A 296 -57.29 9.75 33.63
N GLU A 297 -56.05 10.23 33.58
CA GLU A 297 -55.45 10.83 32.39
C GLU A 297 -54.70 9.78 31.57
N LEU A 298 -54.67 9.99 30.25
CA LEU A 298 -54.02 9.11 29.29
C LEU A 298 -52.54 9.49 29.14
N ILE A 299 -51.64 8.56 29.47
CA ILE A 299 -50.18 8.77 29.46
C ILE A 299 -49.45 7.59 28.82
N LEU A 300 -48.16 7.78 28.51
CA LEU A 300 -47.27 6.69 28.11
C LEU A 300 -46.32 6.29 29.25
N VAL A 301 -46.40 5.03 29.67
CA VAL A 301 -45.57 4.47 30.77
C VAL A 301 -44.50 3.53 30.24
N THR A 302 -43.43 3.38 31.02
CA THR A 302 -42.35 2.43 30.70
C THR A 302 -42.81 0.99 30.91
N ARG A 303 -42.01 0.04 30.44
CA ARG A 303 -42.29 -1.40 30.60
C ARG A 303 -42.46 -1.80 32.07
N ASP A 304 -41.64 -1.27 32.97
CA ASP A 304 -41.61 -1.70 34.38
C ASP A 304 -42.84 -1.23 35.16
N GLU A 305 -43.51 -0.18 34.69
CA GLU A 305 -44.71 0.40 35.29
C GLU A 305 -46.01 -0.11 34.63
N ALA A 306 -45.91 -0.79 33.49
CA ALA A 306 -47.02 -1.18 32.61
C ALA A 306 -47.83 -2.40 33.12
N ASN A 307 -48.39 -2.32 34.32
CA ASN A 307 -49.24 -3.38 34.87
C ASN A 307 -50.53 -3.58 34.03
N THR A 308 -51.13 -4.76 34.14
CA THR A 308 -52.35 -5.10 33.38
C THR A 308 -53.55 -4.22 33.77
N ALA A 309 -53.61 -3.73 35.01
CA ALA A 309 -54.74 -2.92 35.49
C ALA A 309 -54.80 -1.53 34.83
N ILE A 310 -53.64 -0.92 34.52
CA ILE A 310 -53.56 0.42 33.94
C ILE A 310 -53.40 0.42 32.41
N THR A 311 -52.97 -0.71 31.82
CA THR A 311 -52.64 -0.80 30.37
C THR A 311 -53.60 -1.67 29.56
N ALA A 312 -54.59 -2.32 30.18
CA ALA A 312 -55.53 -3.19 29.47
C ALA A 312 -56.67 -2.38 28.85
N PHE A 313 -56.68 -2.30 27.52
CA PHE A 313 -57.77 -1.76 26.72
C PHE A 313 -58.53 -2.87 26.01
N CYS A 314 -59.81 -2.66 25.72
CA CYS A 314 -60.62 -3.57 24.93
C CYS A 314 -61.31 -2.81 23.78
N LEU A 315 -61.56 -3.52 22.68
CA LEU A 315 -62.29 -2.97 21.55
C LEU A 315 -63.78 -3.27 21.71
N ARG A 316 -64.60 -2.28 21.36
CA ARG A 316 -66.06 -2.29 21.43
C ARG A 316 -66.66 -1.87 20.08
N GLN A 317 -67.79 -2.47 19.73
CA GLN A 317 -68.55 -2.11 18.54
C GLN A 317 -69.50 -0.93 18.80
N GLU A 318 -70.12 -0.92 19.99
CA GLU A 318 -71.05 0.13 20.44
C GLU A 318 -70.70 0.54 21.87
N LYS A 319 -71.11 1.77 22.23
CA LYS A 319 -70.99 2.30 23.60
C LYS A 319 -72.19 1.83 24.43
N ASP A 320 -72.05 0.65 25.03
CA ASP A 320 -73.04 0.08 25.93
C ASP A 320 -72.42 -0.23 27.30
N ASP A 321 -73.27 -0.35 28.33
CA ASP A 321 -72.86 -0.60 29.71
C ASP A 321 -72.67 -2.11 30.03
N GLN A 322 -72.70 -3.00 29.03
CA GLN A 322 -72.55 -4.44 29.25
C GLN A 322 -71.09 -4.78 29.51
N LYS A 323 -70.78 -5.11 30.76
CA LYS A 323 -69.48 -5.66 31.17
C LYS A 323 -69.46 -7.17 30.95
N ILE A 324 -68.78 -7.61 29.91
CA ILE A 324 -68.51 -9.03 29.63
C ILE A 324 -67.08 -9.34 30.11
N VAL A 325 -66.96 -10.26 31.06
CA VAL A 325 -65.66 -10.77 31.54
C VAL A 325 -65.48 -12.17 30.96
N LEU A 326 -64.45 -12.35 30.13
CA LEU A 326 -64.12 -13.63 29.50
C LEU A 326 -63.32 -14.51 30.49
N GLU A 327 -63.56 -15.82 30.47
CA GLU A 327 -62.75 -16.77 31.26
C GLU A 327 -61.38 -17.01 30.59
N ASP A 328 -60.36 -17.41 31.36
CA ASP A 328 -59.01 -17.69 30.84
C ASP A 328 -59.00 -18.71 29.69
N LYS A 329 -59.94 -19.68 29.68
CA LYS A 329 -60.07 -20.66 28.60
C LYS A 329 -60.57 -20.04 27.29
N ASP A 330 -61.44 -19.05 27.38
CA ASP A 330 -61.96 -18.31 26.23
C ASP A 330 -60.90 -17.34 25.69
N LEU A 331 -59.93 -16.97 26.53
CA LEU A 331 -58.79 -16.13 26.17
C LEU A 331 -57.61 -16.91 25.59
N GLU A 332 -57.51 -18.24 25.71
CA GLU A 332 -56.38 -19.04 25.16
C GLU A 332 -56.69 -19.65 23.77
N VAL A 333 -57.40 -18.93 22.90
CA VAL A 333 -57.74 -19.39 21.53
C VAL A 333 -57.21 -18.45 20.45
N ILE A 334 -57.01 -18.96 19.22
CA ILE A 334 -56.56 -18.15 18.07
C ILE A 334 -57.53 -17.02 17.72
N GLY A 335 -58.82 -17.14 18.07
CA GLY A 335 -59.85 -16.15 17.80
C GLY A 335 -60.54 -16.35 16.45
N THR A 336 -61.39 -15.40 16.07
CA THR A 336 -62.13 -15.42 14.79
C THR A 336 -61.86 -14.14 13.99
N PRO A 337 -61.83 -14.20 12.64
CA PRO A 337 -61.54 -13.03 11.80
C PRO A 337 -62.74 -12.06 11.78
N ILE A 338 -62.76 -11.10 12.71
CA ILE A 338 -63.84 -10.10 12.83
C ILE A 338 -63.38 -8.70 12.40
N ILE A 339 -62.29 -8.19 12.99
CA ILE A 339 -61.84 -6.81 12.77
C ILE A 339 -61.02 -6.71 11.48
N LYS A 340 -61.46 -5.85 10.56
CA LYS A 340 -60.83 -5.59 9.26
C LYS A 340 -60.15 -4.23 9.21
N TYR A 341 -59.04 -4.14 8.48
CA TYR A 341 -58.41 -2.86 8.16
C TYR A 341 -59.33 -2.00 7.28
N GLY A 342 -59.51 -0.73 7.62
CA GLY A 342 -60.30 0.27 6.87
C GLY A 342 -61.82 0.10 6.86
N ASP A 343 -62.33 -1.13 7.05
CA ASP A 343 -63.77 -1.42 6.99
C ASP A 343 -64.44 -1.48 8.38
N SER A 344 -63.67 -1.71 9.44
CA SER A 344 -64.19 -1.85 10.80
C SER A 344 -63.88 -0.60 11.63
N THR A 345 -64.94 0.11 12.02
CA THR A 345 -64.83 1.19 13.01
C THR A 345 -64.90 0.59 14.41
N VAL A 346 -63.87 0.88 15.21
CA VAL A 346 -63.73 0.37 16.58
C VAL A 346 -63.77 1.51 17.58
N ILE A 347 -64.25 1.22 18.79
CA ILE A 347 -64.22 2.15 19.93
C ILE A 347 -63.36 1.51 21.01
N VAL A 348 -62.42 2.28 21.58
CA VAL A 348 -61.48 1.80 22.58
C VAL A 348 -61.98 2.15 23.98
N GLN A 349 -62.05 1.16 24.87
CA GLN A 349 -62.44 1.31 26.27
C GLN A 349 -61.34 0.78 27.19
N HIS A 350 -61.10 1.45 28.31
CA HIS A 350 -60.19 0.93 29.34
C HIS A 350 -60.88 -0.15 30.19
N SER A 351 -60.24 -1.29 30.40
CA SER A 351 -60.90 -2.49 30.97
C SER A 351 -61.25 -2.35 32.45
N GLU A 352 -60.40 -1.69 33.24
CA GLU A 352 -60.59 -1.55 34.70
C GLU A 352 -61.51 -0.37 35.02
N SER A 353 -61.19 0.83 34.51
CA SER A 353 -61.96 2.06 34.78
C SER A 353 -63.23 2.20 33.94
N SER A 354 -63.39 1.40 32.88
CA SER A 354 -64.52 1.46 31.95
C SER A 354 -64.68 2.80 31.20
N LEU A 355 -63.66 3.67 31.23
CA LEU A 355 -63.66 4.95 30.51
C LEU A 355 -63.41 4.75 29.00
N TRP A 356 -64.05 5.59 28.18
CA TRP A 356 -63.92 5.60 26.73
C TRP A 356 -62.80 6.52 26.27
N LEU A 357 -62.02 6.07 25.28
CA LEU A 357 -61.05 6.93 24.59
C LEU A 357 -61.81 7.96 23.75
N SER A 358 -61.60 9.24 24.05
CA SER A 358 -62.18 10.38 23.35
C SER A 358 -61.14 11.49 23.21
N TYR A 359 -61.55 12.68 22.80
CA TYR A 359 -60.63 13.80 22.57
C TYR A 359 -61.15 15.13 23.14
N LYS A 360 -60.21 15.96 23.61
CA LYS A 360 -60.41 17.34 24.05
C LYS A 360 -59.74 18.28 23.04
N ALA A 361 -60.52 19.10 22.38
CA ALA A 361 -60.04 20.09 21.41
C ALA A 361 -59.71 21.42 22.10
N TYR A 362 -58.60 22.05 21.72
CA TYR A 362 -58.20 23.37 22.17
C TYR A 362 -57.58 24.18 21.02
N GLU A 363 -57.81 25.49 20.99
CA GLU A 363 -57.23 26.37 19.96
C GLU A 363 -55.84 26.88 20.39
N THR A 364 -54.80 26.56 19.62
CA THR A 364 -53.46 27.14 19.77
C THR A 364 -53.08 28.04 18.60
N LYS A 365 -52.30 29.09 18.85
CA LYS A 365 -51.73 29.93 17.77
C LYS A 365 -50.38 29.35 17.33
N LYS A 366 -50.33 28.75 16.13
CA LYS A 366 -49.08 28.30 15.50
C LYS A 366 -48.49 29.39 14.61
N LYS A 367 -47.17 29.59 14.72
CA LYS A 367 -46.41 30.59 13.98
C LYS A 367 -46.44 30.25 12.48
N GLY A 368 -47.00 31.13 11.66
CA GLY A 368 -47.11 30.96 10.20
C GLY A 368 -48.42 30.33 9.70
N VAL A 369 -49.20 29.66 10.55
CA VAL A 369 -50.45 28.97 10.17
C VAL A 369 -51.70 29.64 10.75
N GLY A 370 -51.57 30.39 11.85
CA GLY A 370 -52.68 31.09 12.51
C GLY A 370 -53.21 30.32 13.72
N LYS A 371 -54.52 30.40 13.99
CA LYS A 371 -55.17 29.57 15.03
C LYS A 371 -55.40 28.17 14.46
N VAL A 372 -54.87 27.15 15.12
CA VAL A 372 -55.00 25.74 14.75
C VAL A 372 -55.71 25.03 15.91
N GLU A 373 -56.66 24.19 15.57
CA GLU A 373 -57.32 23.31 16.53
C GLU A 373 -56.42 22.09 16.77
N GLU A 374 -56.01 21.88 18.03
CA GLU A 374 -55.27 20.69 18.44
C GLU A 374 -56.19 19.82 19.31
N LYS A 375 -56.16 18.51 19.05
CA LYS A 375 -56.97 17.53 19.77
C LYS A 375 -56.06 16.66 20.64
N GLN A 376 -56.23 16.74 21.95
CA GLN A 376 -55.57 15.84 22.90
C GLN A 376 -56.48 14.63 23.16
N ALA A 377 -55.92 13.42 23.11
CA ALA A 377 -56.63 12.20 23.48
C ALA A 377 -56.80 12.12 25.00
N VAL A 378 -58.01 11.84 25.46
CA VAL A 378 -58.38 11.77 26.88
C VAL A 378 -59.35 10.61 27.12
N LEU A 379 -59.51 10.21 28.39
CA LEU A 379 -60.52 9.23 28.78
C LEU A 379 -61.74 9.93 29.37
N HIS A 380 -62.94 9.51 28.96
CA HIS A 380 -64.20 10.12 29.35
C HIS A 380 -65.27 9.07 29.68
N GLU A 381 -66.19 9.38 30.62
CA GLU A 381 -67.24 8.44 31.06
C GLU A 381 -68.25 8.09 29.95
N GLU A 382 -68.62 9.07 29.12
CA GLU A 382 -69.57 8.88 27.99
C GLU A 382 -68.87 8.87 26.61
N GLY A 383 -67.69 9.50 26.50
CA GLY A 383 -67.07 9.92 25.23
C GLY A 383 -68.00 10.71 24.29
N LYS A 384 -67.56 10.96 23.04
CA LYS A 384 -68.33 11.63 21.98
C LYS A 384 -68.87 10.65 20.93
N MET A 385 -69.80 11.08 20.08
CA MET A 385 -70.41 10.20 19.05
C MET A 385 -69.45 9.86 17.91
N ASP A 386 -68.44 10.69 17.69
CA ASP A 386 -67.46 10.59 16.61
C ASP A 386 -66.15 9.90 17.03
N ASP A 387 -66.07 9.28 18.21
CA ASP A 387 -64.89 8.58 18.74
C ASP A 387 -64.48 7.31 17.96
N GLY A 388 -65.16 7.00 16.85
CA GLY A 388 -64.83 5.85 16.02
C GLY A 388 -63.41 5.93 15.46
N LEU A 389 -62.67 4.82 15.56
CA LEU A 389 -61.32 4.67 15.04
C LEU A 389 -61.28 3.60 13.97
N ASP A 390 -60.61 3.89 12.87
CA ASP A 390 -60.35 2.93 11.80
C ASP A 390 -58.88 2.50 11.83
N PHE A 391 -58.62 1.22 11.61
CA PHE A 391 -57.25 0.70 11.56
C PHE A 391 -56.70 0.72 10.14
N SER A 392 -55.50 1.28 9.99
CA SER A 392 -54.73 1.22 8.75
C SER A 392 -53.44 0.44 8.96
N ARG A 393 -53.18 -0.53 8.08
CA ARG A 393 -52.01 -1.41 8.16
C ARG A 393 -50.73 -0.66 7.79
N SER A 394 -49.68 -0.78 8.60
CA SER A 394 -48.37 -0.23 8.23
C SER A 394 -47.68 -1.11 7.18
N GLN A 395 -46.82 -0.51 6.36
CA GLN A 395 -45.91 -1.30 5.53
C GLN A 395 -44.92 -2.05 6.43
N GLU A 396 -44.52 -3.25 6.03
CA GLU A 396 -43.59 -4.09 6.81
C GLU A 396 -42.20 -3.43 6.94
N GLU A 397 -41.78 -2.71 5.90
CA GLU A 397 -40.53 -1.96 5.93
C GLU A 397 -40.58 -0.78 6.91
N GLU A 398 -41.70 -0.05 6.97
CA GLU A 398 -41.88 1.06 7.92
C GLU A 398 -41.83 0.57 9.37
N SER A 399 -42.50 -0.54 9.67
CA SER A 399 -42.53 -1.11 11.02
C SER A 399 -41.14 -1.62 11.44
N ARG A 400 -40.39 -2.24 10.52
CA ARG A 400 -38.98 -2.63 10.74
C ARG A 400 -38.12 -1.39 11.00
N THR A 401 -38.23 -0.37 10.17
CA THR A 401 -37.46 0.88 10.30
C THR A 401 -37.72 1.57 11.64
N ALA A 402 -38.98 1.67 12.07
CA ALA A 402 -39.35 2.28 13.34
C ALA A 402 -38.76 1.55 14.56
N ARG A 403 -38.62 0.22 14.50
CA ARG A 403 -37.90 -0.55 15.54
C ARG A 403 -36.41 -0.25 15.54
N VAL A 404 -35.77 -0.19 14.35
CA VAL A 404 -34.36 0.18 14.23
C VAL A 404 -34.14 1.58 14.82
N ILE A 405 -35.00 2.55 14.50
CA ILE A 405 -34.96 3.90 15.05
C ILE A 405 -34.99 3.88 16.58
N ARG A 406 -35.90 3.10 17.20
CA ARG A 406 -35.95 2.96 18.66
C ARG A 406 -34.63 2.44 19.24
N LYS A 407 -34.09 1.37 18.67
CA LYS A 407 -32.84 0.76 19.13
C LYS A 407 -31.67 1.74 18.99
N CYS A 408 -31.55 2.40 17.84
CA CYS A 408 -30.54 3.41 17.60
C CYS A 408 -30.68 4.61 18.54
N SER A 409 -31.88 5.18 18.68
CA SER A 409 -32.13 6.31 19.58
C SER A 409 -31.71 5.99 21.02
N SER A 410 -32.05 4.80 21.51
CA SER A 410 -31.63 4.32 22.83
C SER A 410 -30.12 4.21 22.95
N LEU A 411 -29.45 3.54 21.99
CA LEU A 411 -28.00 3.33 22.02
C LEU A 411 -27.22 4.65 21.89
N PHE A 412 -27.60 5.53 20.95
CA PHE A 412 -26.97 6.83 20.77
C PHE A 412 -27.16 7.72 22.00
N THR A 413 -28.36 7.77 22.58
CA THR A 413 -28.62 8.55 23.80
C THR A 413 -27.80 8.02 24.98
N GLN A 414 -27.72 6.70 25.17
CA GLN A 414 -26.87 6.09 26.21
C GLN A 414 -25.38 6.41 25.98
N PHE A 415 -24.93 6.31 24.73
CA PHE A 415 -23.56 6.62 24.35
C PHE A 415 -23.23 8.09 24.62
N ILE A 416 -24.06 9.03 24.16
CA ILE A 416 -23.89 10.48 24.37
C ILE A 416 -23.86 10.81 25.87
N ASN A 417 -24.81 10.31 26.66
CA ASN A 417 -24.85 10.50 28.10
C ASN A 417 -23.59 9.93 28.78
N GLY A 418 -23.11 8.76 28.34
CA GLY A 418 -21.85 8.18 28.78
C GLY A 418 -20.65 9.09 28.49
N LEU A 419 -20.58 9.66 27.29
CA LEU A 419 -19.53 10.63 26.90
C LEU A 419 -19.57 11.90 27.75
N GLU A 420 -20.77 12.41 28.06
CA GLU A 420 -20.94 13.57 28.95
C GLU A 420 -20.46 13.26 30.38
N GLN A 421 -20.81 12.09 30.91
CA GLN A 421 -20.31 11.63 32.20
C GLN A 421 -18.79 11.49 32.21
N LEU A 422 -18.19 11.00 31.11
CA LEU A 422 -16.75 10.92 30.97
C LEU A 422 -16.12 12.32 31.00
N GLN A 423 -16.71 13.29 30.29
CA GLN A 423 -16.25 14.67 30.25
C GLN A 423 -16.32 15.34 31.62
N MET A 424 -17.39 15.11 32.39
CA MET A 424 -17.60 15.72 33.71
C MET A 424 -16.78 15.04 34.82
N ASN A 425 -16.80 13.70 34.90
CA ASN A 425 -16.26 12.95 36.03
C ASN A 425 -14.82 12.47 35.83
N ARG A 426 -14.30 12.47 34.59
CA ARG A 426 -12.94 12.01 34.22
C ARG A 426 -12.61 10.58 34.66
N ARG A 427 -13.61 9.73 34.87
CA ARG A 427 -13.44 8.33 35.28
C ARG A 427 -13.96 7.38 34.21
N HIS A 428 -13.04 6.64 33.59
CA HIS A 428 -13.35 5.70 32.51
C HIS A 428 -14.17 4.48 32.98
N SER A 429 -14.06 4.07 34.26
CA SER A 429 -14.80 2.91 34.77
C SER A 429 -16.32 3.09 34.77
N LEU A 430 -16.82 4.32 34.99
CA LEU A 430 -18.25 4.63 34.93
C LEU A 430 -18.78 4.63 33.50
N PHE A 431 -17.93 4.97 32.52
CA PHE A 431 -18.25 4.91 31.10
C PHE A 431 -18.43 3.47 30.63
N PHE A 432 -17.46 2.59 30.90
CA PHE A 432 -17.56 1.16 30.52
C PHE A 432 -18.63 0.37 31.28
N GLN A 433 -19.13 0.89 32.40
CA GLN A 433 -20.27 0.30 33.11
C GLN A 433 -21.61 0.68 32.47
N SER A 434 -21.67 1.81 31.76
CA SER A 434 -22.91 2.34 31.16
C SER A 434 -23.00 2.13 29.66
N VAL A 435 -21.88 1.92 28.96
CA VAL A 435 -21.80 1.85 27.51
C VAL A 435 -21.08 0.58 27.04
N ASN A 436 -21.71 -0.17 26.14
CA ASN A 436 -21.10 -1.29 25.44
C ASN A 436 -20.58 -0.86 24.06
N LEU A 437 -19.25 -0.76 23.92
CA LEU A 437 -18.63 -0.35 22.66
C LEU A 437 -18.80 -1.38 21.54
N SER A 438 -18.81 -2.69 21.87
CA SER A 438 -18.98 -3.74 20.86
C SER A 438 -20.36 -3.70 20.21
N GLU A 439 -21.40 -3.50 21.02
CA GLU A 439 -22.77 -3.33 20.55
C GLU A 439 -22.92 -2.05 19.69
N MET A 440 -22.23 -0.96 20.07
CA MET A 440 -22.21 0.27 19.30
C MET A 440 -21.55 0.08 17.92
N VAL A 441 -20.41 -0.62 17.87
CA VAL A 441 -19.72 -0.95 16.62
C VAL A 441 -20.62 -1.77 15.70
N MET A 442 -21.21 -2.86 16.21
CA MET A 442 -22.11 -3.71 15.42
C MET A 442 -23.35 -2.94 14.94
N CYS A 443 -23.92 -2.06 15.77
CA CYS A 443 -25.04 -1.20 15.39
C CYS A 443 -24.65 -0.26 14.24
N LEU A 444 -23.46 0.34 14.27
CA LEU A 444 -22.99 1.21 13.19
C LEU A 444 -22.73 0.44 11.89
N GLU A 445 -22.13 -0.74 11.96
CA GLU A 445 -21.92 -1.60 10.78
C GLU A 445 -23.24 -2.03 10.15
N ASP A 446 -24.20 -2.47 10.98
CA ASP A 446 -25.55 -2.82 10.53
C ASP A 446 -26.25 -1.62 9.89
N LEU A 447 -26.12 -0.42 10.47
CA LEU A 447 -26.70 0.80 9.89
C LEU A 447 -26.06 1.17 8.55
N ILE A 448 -24.73 1.08 8.43
CA ILE A 448 -24.02 1.34 7.17
C ILE A 448 -24.52 0.38 6.08
N ASN A 449 -24.65 -0.91 6.42
CA ASN A 449 -25.20 -1.92 5.50
C ASN A 449 -26.70 -1.68 5.20
N TYR A 450 -27.47 -1.25 6.19
CA TYR A 450 -28.90 -0.95 6.06
C TYR A 450 -29.19 0.23 5.11
N PHE A 451 -28.26 1.18 5.06
CA PHE A 451 -28.28 2.34 4.15
C PHE A 451 -27.35 2.18 2.92
N ALA A 452 -26.86 0.97 2.64
CA ALA A 452 -26.00 0.73 1.50
C ALA A 452 -26.73 1.02 0.18
N GLN A 453 -25.99 1.61 -0.77
CA GLN A 453 -26.49 1.85 -2.11
C GLN A 453 -26.60 0.52 -2.87
N PRO A 454 -27.62 0.34 -3.74
CA PRO A 454 -27.72 -0.85 -4.57
C PRO A 454 -26.54 -0.94 -5.55
N GLU A 455 -26.12 -2.17 -5.87
CA GLU A 455 -25.00 -2.44 -6.77
C GLU A 455 -25.29 -1.93 -8.21
N ASP A 456 -24.22 -1.63 -8.95
CA ASP A 456 -24.33 -0.97 -10.26
C ASP A 456 -24.75 -1.91 -11.40
N ASP A 457 -24.53 -3.21 -11.25
CA ASP A 457 -24.86 -4.28 -12.18
C ASP A 457 -26.29 -4.83 -12.03
N MET A 458 -27.03 -4.37 -11.02
CA MET A 458 -28.43 -4.73 -10.80
C MET A 458 -29.35 -4.30 -11.94
N GLU A 459 -30.46 -5.04 -12.12
CA GLU A 459 -31.53 -4.65 -13.05
C GLU A 459 -32.11 -3.28 -12.68
N HIS A 460 -32.37 -2.44 -13.68
CA HIS A 460 -32.80 -1.06 -13.48
C HIS A 460 -34.07 -0.94 -12.63
N GLU A 461 -35.08 -1.78 -12.87
CA GLU A 461 -36.34 -1.74 -12.12
C GLU A 461 -36.14 -2.10 -10.64
N GLU A 462 -35.37 -3.16 -10.35
CA GLU A 462 -35.03 -3.56 -9.00
C GLU A 462 -34.20 -2.47 -8.29
N LYS A 463 -33.23 -1.87 -9.00
CA LYS A 463 -32.42 -0.75 -8.49
C LYS A 463 -33.29 0.45 -8.12
N GLN A 464 -34.26 0.85 -8.96
CA GLN A 464 -35.18 1.95 -8.65
C GLN A 464 -36.09 1.65 -7.46
N ASN A 465 -36.54 0.40 -7.29
CA ASN A 465 -37.32 -0.02 -6.13
C ASN A 465 -36.50 0.06 -4.84
N ARG A 466 -35.25 -0.42 -4.85
CA ARG A 466 -34.34 -0.30 -3.70
C ARG A 466 -33.99 1.15 -3.37
N LEU A 467 -33.80 2.01 -4.38
CA LEU A 467 -33.54 3.44 -4.14
C LEU A 467 -34.75 4.16 -3.51
N ARG A 468 -35.98 3.82 -3.93
CA ARG A 468 -37.20 4.36 -3.30
C ARG A 468 -37.34 3.92 -1.84
N ALA A 469 -37.12 2.64 -1.59
CA ALA A 469 -37.09 2.07 -0.23
C ALA A 469 -36.02 2.74 0.65
N LEU A 470 -34.80 2.90 0.11
CA LEU A 470 -33.69 3.57 0.79
C LEU A 470 -34.03 5.02 1.17
N ARG A 471 -34.61 5.80 0.23
CA ARG A 471 -35.01 7.18 0.51
C ARG A 471 -36.07 7.26 1.60
N ASN A 472 -37.07 6.36 1.58
CA ASN A 472 -38.09 6.30 2.63
C ASN A 472 -37.47 6.04 4.01
N ARG A 473 -36.52 5.10 4.12
CA ARG A 473 -35.78 4.86 5.37
C ARG A 473 -35.00 6.10 5.83
N GLN A 474 -34.32 6.78 4.91
CA GLN A 474 -33.55 7.99 5.20
C GLN A 474 -34.45 9.12 5.71
N ASP A 475 -35.64 9.30 5.12
CA ASP A 475 -36.62 10.32 5.53
C ASP A 475 -37.16 10.01 6.95
N LEU A 476 -37.53 8.76 7.23
CA LEU A 476 -38.01 8.34 8.57
C LEU A 476 -36.96 8.60 9.68
N PHE A 477 -35.68 8.31 9.40
CA PHE A 477 -34.60 8.60 10.34
C PHE A 477 -34.38 10.10 10.57
N GLN A 478 -34.59 10.91 9.54
CA GLN A 478 -34.49 12.35 9.64
C GLN A 478 -35.62 12.95 10.48
N GLU A 479 -36.85 12.48 10.28
CA GLU A 479 -38.04 12.95 11.00
C GLU A 479 -37.96 12.64 12.51
N GLU A 480 -37.45 11.46 12.88
CA GLU A 480 -37.25 11.05 14.27
C GLU A 480 -35.96 11.64 14.89
N GLY A 481 -35.25 12.53 14.17
CA GLY A 481 -34.14 13.30 14.70
C GLY A 481 -32.83 12.52 14.88
N ILE A 482 -32.71 11.30 14.34
CA ILE A 482 -31.52 10.45 14.51
C ILE A 482 -30.27 11.10 13.90
N LEU A 483 -30.42 11.82 12.79
CA LEU A 483 -29.31 12.59 12.19
C LEU A 483 -28.69 13.58 13.20
N ASN A 484 -29.51 14.21 14.05
CA ASN A 484 -29.01 15.15 15.05
C ASN A 484 -28.23 14.41 16.16
N LEU A 485 -28.69 13.23 16.58
CA LEU A 485 -27.97 12.39 17.55
C LEU A 485 -26.61 11.94 17.01
N ILE A 486 -26.52 11.59 15.72
CA ILE A 486 -25.26 11.22 15.06
C ILE A 486 -24.29 12.41 15.05
N LEU A 487 -24.75 13.60 14.67
CA LEU A 487 -23.95 14.82 14.68
C LEU A 487 -23.47 15.17 16.08
N GLU A 488 -24.34 15.05 17.08
CA GLU A 488 -23.99 15.28 18.49
C GLU A 488 -22.94 14.26 18.98
N ALA A 489 -23.10 12.98 18.66
CA ALA A 489 -22.11 11.95 19.00
C ALA A 489 -20.73 12.26 18.39
N ILE A 490 -20.69 12.67 17.11
CA ILE A 490 -19.46 13.11 16.43
C ILE A 490 -18.83 14.30 17.17
N ASP A 491 -19.63 15.30 17.56
CA ASP A 491 -19.13 16.46 18.28
C ASP A 491 -18.54 16.10 19.64
N LYS A 492 -19.22 15.25 20.42
CA LYS A 492 -18.74 14.81 21.73
C LYS A 492 -17.44 13.99 21.62
N ILE A 493 -17.35 13.07 20.65
CA ILE A 493 -16.12 12.29 20.39
C ILE A 493 -14.95 13.21 20.02
N ASN A 494 -15.19 14.21 19.17
CA ASN A 494 -14.16 15.15 18.74
C ASN A 494 -13.66 16.02 19.91
N VAL A 495 -14.56 16.48 20.79
CA VAL A 495 -14.17 17.21 22.01
C VAL A 495 -13.28 16.35 22.90
N ILE A 496 -13.65 15.08 23.11
CA ILE A 496 -12.87 14.15 23.92
C ILE A 496 -11.47 13.88 23.31
N THR A 497 -11.42 13.70 22.00
CA THR A 497 -10.19 13.48 21.22
C THR A 497 -9.26 14.69 21.30
N SER A 498 -9.78 15.89 21.04
CA SER A 498 -8.99 17.14 21.04
C SER A 498 -8.47 17.54 22.42
N GLN A 499 -9.17 17.19 23.50
CA GLN A 499 -8.76 17.51 24.88
C GLN A 499 -7.78 16.48 25.47
N GLY A 500 -7.35 15.49 24.67
CA GLY A 500 -6.31 14.53 25.08
C GLY A 500 -6.76 13.54 26.15
N PHE A 501 -8.08 13.38 26.36
CA PHE A 501 -8.63 12.38 27.30
C PHE A 501 -8.46 10.93 26.82
N LEU A 502 -7.88 10.75 25.62
CA LEU A 502 -7.56 9.48 24.98
C LEU A 502 -6.47 8.68 25.68
N ALA A 503 -5.63 9.25 26.56
CA ALA A 503 -4.50 8.52 27.13
C ALA A 503 -4.87 7.22 27.89
N ALA A 504 -6.12 7.06 28.32
CA ALA A 504 -6.63 5.85 28.96
C ALA A 504 -7.63 5.03 28.10
N LEU A 505 -8.05 5.55 26.94
CA LEU A 505 -8.86 4.86 25.92
C LEU A 505 -8.00 4.37 24.73
N ALA A 506 -6.76 4.88 24.63
CA ALA A 506 -5.76 4.54 23.63
C ALA A 506 -5.32 3.09 23.82
N GLY A 507 -5.91 2.20 23.03
CA GLY A 507 -5.67 0.77 23.05
C GLY A 507 -6.88 -0.05 22.61
N ASP A 508 -8.10 0.50 22.70
CA ASP A 508 -9.31 -0.17 22.22
C ASP A 508 -9.57 0.19 20.75
N GLN A 509 -9.34 -0.76 19.85
CA GLN A 509 -9.55 -0.60 18.40
C GLN A 509 -10.98 -0.17 18.06
N ASN A 510 -11.95 -0.50 18.93
CA ASN A 510 -13.36 -0.14 18.74
C ASN A 510 -13.58 1.38 18.76
N TRP A 511 -12.79 2.15 19.52
CA TRP A 511 -12.97 3.61 19.62
C TRP A 511 -12.59 4.33 18.32
N GLU A 512 -11.47 3.94 17.71
CA GLU A 512 -11.06 4.49 16.41
C GLU A 512 -12.03 4.08 15.30
N ALA A 513 -12.51 2.83 15.33
CA ALA A 513 -13.51 2.32 14.40
C ALA A 513 -14.84 3.10 14.48
N ILE A 514 -15.35 3.36 15.70
CA ILE A 514 -16.59 4.15 15.91
C ILE A 514 -16.47 5.53 15.26
N GLY A 515 -15.33 6.20 15.42
CA GLY A 515 -15.09 7.52 14.81
C GLY A 515 -15.24 7.49 13.28
N GLY A 516 -14.59 6.52 12.61
CA GLY A 516 -14.71 6.34 11.17
C GLY A 516 -16.12 5.94 10.72
N TYR A 517 -16.74 4.98 11.41
CA TYR A 517 -18.08 4.49 11.10
C TYR A 517 -19.17 5.55 11.24
N LEU A 518 -19.04 6.48 12.19
CA LEU A 518 -20.00 7.60 12.31
C LEU A 518 -20.00 8.51 11.08
N TYR A 519 -18.83 8.81 10.51
CA TYR A 519 -18.74 9.61 9.28
C TYR A 519 -19.20 8.83 8.05
N GLN A 520 -18.88 7.52 7.97
CA GLN A 520 -19.39 6.65 6.90
C GLN A 520 -20.92 6.52 6.94
N LEU A 521 -21.49 6.33 8.14
CA LEU A 521 -22.93 6.31 8.36
C LEU A 521 -23.56 7.65 7.97
N LEU A 522 -22.93 8.77 8.35
CA LEU A 522 -23.39 10.09 7.96
C LEU A 522 -23.45 10.24 6.43
N ALA A 523 -22.42 9.77 5.72
CA ALA A 523 -22.40 9.75 4.26
C ALA A 523 -23.52 8.87 3.68
N ALA A 524 -23.75 7.68 4.25
CA ALA A 524 -24.79 6.76 3.79
C ALA A 524 -26.21 7.32 3.96
N ILE A 525 -26.49 8.06 5.05
CA ILE A 525 -27.81 8.64 5.33
C ILE A 525 -28.13 9.83 4.39
N ILE A 526 -27.13 10.59 3.96
CA ILE A 526 -27.35 11.79 3.12
C ILE A 526 -27.28 11.48 1.63
N LYS A 527 -26.49 10.48 1.20
CA LYS A 527 -26.24 10.20 -0.21
C LYS A 527 -27.53 9.88 -0.96
N GLY A 528 -27.80 10.61 -2.05
CA GLY A 528 -28.97 10.41 -2.90
C GLY A 528 -30.27 11.00 -2.36
N ASN A 529 -30.22 11.75 -1.25
CA ASN A 529 -31.36 12.44 -0.67
C ASN A 529 -31.14 13.95 -0.49
N HIS A 530 -31.78 14.72 -1.37
CA HIS A 530 -31.70 16.17 -1.41
C HIS A 530 -32.16 16.85 -0.11
N THR A 531 -33.22 16.36 0.55
CA THR A 531 -33.76 16.98 1.77
C THR A 531 -32.75 16.92 2.93
N ASN A 532 -32.09 15.77 3.07
CA ASN A 532 -31.04 15.56 4.06
C ASN A 532 -29.82 16.44 3.76
N CYS A 533 -29.37 16.52 2.50
CA CYS A 533 -28.26 17.38 2.10
C CYS A 533 -28.56 18.88 2.32
N ALA A 534 -29.80 19.32 2.04
CA ALA A 534 -30.21 20.71 2.21
C ALA A 534 -30.12 21.18 3.67
N GLN A 535 -30.17 20.29 4.66
CA GLN A 535 -29.94 20.67 6.06
C GLN A 535 -28.52 21.19 6.31
N PHE A 536 -27.53 20.69 5.55
CA PHE A 536 -26.14 21.15 5.62
C PHE A 536 -25.90 22.46 4.87
N ALA A 537 -26.88 22.96 4.10
CA ALA A 537 -26.79 24.27 3.46
C ALA A 537 -26.86 25.44 4.47
N ASN A 538 -27.24 25.19 5.72
CA ASN A 538 -27.13 26.21 6.78
C ASN A 538 -25.66 26.56 7.02
N SER A 539 -25.32 27.85 7.02
CA SER A 539 -23.95 28.34 7.22
C SER A 539 -23.26 27.78 8.45
N ASN A 540 -24.00 27.51 9.53
CA ASN A 540 -23.42 26.96 10.76
C ASN A 540 -22.97 25.50 10.58
N ARG A 541 -23.79 24.67 9.91
CA ARG A 541 -23.48 23.25 9.64
C ARG A 541 -22.41 23.10 8.56
N LEU A 542 -22.42 23.96 7.54
CA LEU A 542 -21.38 23.99 6.52
C LEU A 542 -20.02 24.40 7.10
N ASN A 543 -19.99 25.46 7.91
CA ASN A 543 -18.77 25.87 8.61
C ASN A 543 -18.27 24.80 9.58
N TRP A 544 -19.18 24.13 10.29
CA TRP A 544 -18.85 22.98 11.13
C TRP A 544 -18.12 21.91 10.32
N LEU A 545 -18.67 21.51 9.18
CA LEU A 545 -18.11 20.49 8.29
C LEU A 545 -16.68 20.87 7.83
N PHE A 546 -16.48 22.10 7.35
CA PHE A 546 -15.16 22.59 6.94
C PHE A 546 -14.15 22.76 8.08
N SER A 547 -14.61 23.13 9.28
CA SER A 547 -13.73 23.21 10.46
C SER A 547 -13.18 21.84 10.85
N ARG A 548 -13.95 20.78 10.64
CA ARG A 548 -13.54 19.40 10.92
C ARG A 548 -12.61 18.85 9.84
N LEU A 549 -12.84 19.18 8.56
CA LEU A 549 -11.91 18.88 7.47
C LEU A 549 -10.50 19.48 7.72
N GLY A 550 -10.42 20.65 8.35
CA GLY A 550 -9.14 21.26 8.71
C GLY A 550 -8.34 20.52 9.81
N SER A 551 -8.96 19.56 10.50
CA SER A 551 -8.37 18.76 11.60
C SER A 551 -7.85 17.39 11.12
N GLN A 552 -7.14 16.64 11.98
CA GLN A 552 -6.58 15.30 11.68
C GLN A 552 -7.61 14.23 11.26
N ALA A 553 -8.91 14.52 11.33
CA ALA A 553 -10.00 13.66 10.86
C ALA A 553 -10.13 13.57 9.32
N SER A 554 -9.24 14.20 8.56
CA SER A 554 -9.24 14.25 7.08
C SER A 554 -8.31 13.20 6.42
N GLY A 555 -7.74 12.28 7.19
CA GLY A 555 -6.94 11.17 6.66
C GLY A 555 -7.74 10.24 5.75
N GLU A 556 -7.04 9.54 4.85
CA GLU A 556 -7.62 8.51 3.98
C GLU A 556 -8.44 7.50 4.81
N GLY A 557 -9.71 7.29 4.45
CA GLY A 557 -10.58 6.26 5.04
C GLY A 557 -11.62 6.75 6.08
N THR A 558 -11.60 8.02 6.50
CA THR A 558 -12.53 8.54 7.52
C THR A 558 -13.92 8.91 6.99
N GLY A 559 -14.19 8.80 5.68
CA GLY A 559 -15.52 9.08 5.08
C GLY A 559 -15.92 10.57 5.03
N MET A 560 -15.19 11.48 5.68
CA MET A 560 -15.55 12.91 5.75
C MET A 560 -15.53 13.62 4.39
N LEU A 561 -14.57 13.27 3.51
CA LEU A 561 -14.56 13.76 2.13
C LEU A 561 -15.76 13.25 1.34
N ASP A 562 -16.22 12.02 1.59
CA ASP A 562 -17.39 11.45 0.95
C ASP A 562 -18.67 12.18 1.41
N VAL A 563 -18.76 12.56 2.70
CA VAL A 563 -19.84 13.42 3.23
C VAL A 563 -19.87 14.75 2.48
N LEU A 564 -18.72 15.44 2.37
CA LEU A 564 -18.63 16.71 1.65
C LEU A 564 -19.05 16.55 0.19
N HIS A 565 -18.51 15.54 -0.49
CA HIS A 565 -18.81 15.27 -1.89
C HIS A 565 -20.31 15.03 -2.11
N CYS A 566 -20.97 14.25 -1.26
CA CYS A 566 -22.42 14.00 -1.34
C CYS A 566 -23.23 15.29 -1.16
N VAL A 567 -22.91 16.11 -0.15
CA VAL A 567 -23.62 17.40 0.09
C VAL A 567 -23.50 18.34 -1.12
N LEU A 568 -22.32 18.42 -1.73
CA LEU A 568 -22.07 19.33 -2.85
C LEU A 568 -22.73 18.86 -4.16
N ILE A 569 -22.88 17.56 -4.37
CA ILE A 569 -23.57 17.01 -5.56
C ILE A 569 -25.09 17.19 -5.43
N ASP A 570 -25.65 16.76 -4.29
CA ASP A 570 -27.10 16.60 -4.15
C ASP A 570 -27.81 17.90 -3.67
N SER A 571 -27.08 18.91 -3.15
CA SER A 571 -27.66 20.20 -2.72
C SER A 571 -27.01 21.43 -3.39
N PRO A 572 -27.70 22.05 -4.38
CA PRO A 572 -27.24 23.32 -4.96
C PRO A 572 -27.28 24.50 -3.97
N GLU A 573 -28.10 24.43 -2.93
CA GLU A 573 -28.16 25.43 -1.86
C GLU A 573 -26.85 25.48 -1.07
N ALA A 574 -26.26 24.32 -0.78
CA ALA A 574 -24.96 24.22 -0.11
C ALA A 574 -23.84 24.84 -0.97
N LEU A 575 -23.85 24.59 -2.28
CA LEU A 575 -22.92 25.19 -3.24
C LEU A 575 -22.99 26.73 -3.24
N ASN A 576 -24.20 27.29 -3.16
CA ASN A 576 -24.40 28.74 -3.13
C ASN A 576 -23.94 29.41 -1.81
N MET A 577 -23.78 28.64 -0.74
CA MET A 577 -23.32 29.14 0.57
C MET A 577 -21.81 29.04 0.79
N MET A 578 -21.08 28.48 -0.19
CA MET A 578 -19.62 28.32 -0.16
C MET A 578 -18.88 29.67 -0.14
N ARG A 579 -17.85 29.76 0.71
CA ARG A 579 -16.95 30.93 0.82
C ARG A 579 -15.54 30.61 0.34
N ASP A 580 -14.74 31.65 0.12
CA ASP A 580 -13.34 31.53 -0.26
C ASP A 580 -12.49 30.80 0.81
N GLU A 581 -12.80 31.00 2.09
CA GLU A 581 -12.17 30.30 3.22
C GLU A 581 -12.31 28.77 3.11
N HIS A 582 -13.48 28.27 2.71
CA HIS A 582 -13.74 26.84 2.56
C HIS A 582 -12.90 26.22 1.44
N ILE A 583 -12.78 26.93 0.30
CA ILE A 583 -11.98 26.48 -0.84
C ILE A 583 -10.49 26.44 -0.48
N LYS A 584 -9.99 27.41 0.29
CA LYS A 584 -8.62 27.40 0.83
C LYS A 584 -8.36 26.18 1.70
N VAL A 585 -9.32 25.77 2.53
CA VAL A 585 -9.21 24.54 3.34
C VAL A 585 -9.08 23.32 2.44
N ILE A 586 -9.91 23.18 1.40
CA ILE A 586 -9.83 22.05 0.45
C ILE A 586 -8.47 22.02 -0.26
N ILE A 587 -7.97 23.17 -0.73
CA ILE A 587 -6.65 23.24 -1.38
C ILE A 587 -5.53 22.89 -0.38
N SER A 588 -5.67 23.26 0.89
CA SER A 588 -4.71 22.86 1.93
C SER A 588 -4.72 21.35 2.21
N LEU A 589 -5.82 20.65 1.91
CA LEU A 589 -5.86 19.19 2.02
C LEU A 589 -4.96 18.53 0.97
N LEU A 590 -4.95 19.02 -0.27
CA LEU A 590 -4.00 18.57 -1.30
C LEU A 590 -2.54 18.78 -0.88
N GLU A 591 -2.27 19.87 -0.15
CA GLU A 591 -0.93 20.20 0.34
C GLU A 591 -0.49 19.29 1.50
N LYS A 592 -1.42 18.89 2.38
CA LYS A 592 -1.12 18.05 3.56
C LYS A 592 -1.16 16.55 3.28
N HIS A 593 -2.11 16.08 2.48
CA HIS A 593 -2.38 14.64 2.28
C HIS A 593 -1.89 14.12 0.92
N GLY A 594 -1.38 14.99 0.05
CA GLY A 594 -0.89 14.61 -1.27
C GLY A 594 -1.98 14.65 -2.35
N ARG A 595 -1.71 13.99 -3.48
CA ARG A 595 -2.55 14.04 -4.69
C ARG A 595 -3.65 12.98 -4.65
N ASP A 596 -4.67 13.21 -3.82
CA ASP A 596 -5.87 12.36 -3.77
C ASP A 596 -6.86 12.75 -4.90
N PRO A 597 -7.26 11.82 -5.79
CA PRO A 597 -8.25 12.07 -6.83
C PRO A 597 -9.60 12.56 -6.28
N LYS A 598 -10.02 12.10 -5.10
CA LYS A 598 -11.32 12.51 -4.51
C LYS A 598 -11.37 14.01 -4.20
N VAL A 599 -10.24 14.59 -3.78
CA VAL A 599 -10.18 16.04 -3.52
C VAL A 599 -10.33 16.83 -4.81
N LEU A 600 -9.83 16.32 -5.93
CA LEU A 600 -10.04 16.91 -7.25
C LEU A 600 -11.49 16.75 -7.72
N ASP A 601 -12.13 15.62 -7.44
CA ASP A 601 -13.56 15.41 -7.72
C ASP A 601 -14.43 16.41 -6.95
N VAL A 602 -14.12 16.66 -5.67
CA VAL A 602 -14.77 17.71 -4.87
C VAL A 602 -14.57 19.10 -5.50
N LEU A 603 -13.35 19.46 -5.90
CA LEU A 603 -13.08 20.74 -6.57
C LEU A 603 -13.81 20.86 -7.92
N CYS A 604 -13.99 19.74 -8.64
CA CYS A 604 -14.76 19.67 -9.88
C CYS A 604 -16.25 19.91 -9.62
N SER A 605 -16.83 19.18 -8.66
CA SER A 605 -18.23 19.32 -8.25
C SER A 605 -18.56 20.72 -7.69
N LEU A 606 -17.58 21.41 -7.09
CA LEU A 606 -17.73 22.81 -6.68
C LEU A 606 -17.89 23.80 -7.83
N CYS A 607 -17.39 23.46 -9.02
CA CYS A 607 -17.47 24.33 -10.19
C CYS A 607 -18.83 24.24 -10.89
N VAL A 608 -19.46 23.07 -10.89
CA VAL A 608 -20.72 22.79 -11.61
C VAL A 608 -21.66 21.96 -10.72
N GLY A 609 -22.77 22.55 -10.31
CA GLY A 609 -23.85 21.85 -9.60
C GLY A 609 -25.06 21.67 -10.50
N ASN A 610 -25.55 20.43 -10.67
CA ASN A 610 -26.73 20.10 -11.49
C ASN A 610 -26.73 20.74 -12.90
N GLY A 611 -25.56 20.79 -13.54
CA GLY A 611 -25.39 21.39 -14.88
C GLY A 611 -25.29 22.91 -14.91
N VAL A 612 -25.34 23.60 -13.77
CA VAL A 612 -25.18 25.06 -13.65
C VAL A 612 -23.82 25.40 -13.04
N ALA A 613 -23.09 26.31 -13.70
CA ALA A 613 -21.75 26.72 -13.26
C ALA A 613 -21.79 27.82 -12.19
N VAL A 614 -20.99 27.66 -11.13
CA VAL A 614 -20.84 28.64 -10.03
C VAL A 614 -19.59 29.49 -10.25
N ARG A 615 -19.76 30.71 -10.76
CA ARG A 615 -18.64 31.60 -11.16
C ARG A 615 -17.71 31.99 -10.01
N SER A 616 -18.24 32.22 -8.81
CA SER A 616 -17.45 32.58 -7.63
C SER A 616 -16.45 31.47 -7.26
N SER A 617 -16.91 30.23 -7.22
CA SER A 617 -16.07 29.05 -6.94
C SER A 617 -14.99 28.86 -8.01
N GLN A 618 -15.35 28.99 -9.30
CA GLN A 618 -14.39 28.90 -10.40
C GLN A 618 -13.26 29.92 -10.28
N ASN A 619 -13.59 31.19 -10.01
CA ASN A 619 -12.60 32.24 -9.86
C ASN A 619 -11.71 31.98 -8.63
N ASN A 620 -12.30 31.63 -7.48
CA ASN A 620 -11.55 31.31 -6.27
C ASN A 620 -10.59 30.11 -6.49
N ILE A 621 -11.04 29.05 -7.17
CA ILE A 621 -10.18 27.90 -7.48
C ILE A 621 -9.04 28.34 -8.40
N CYS A 622 -9.31 29.10 -9.46
CA CYS A 622 -8.27 29.65 -10.32
C CYS A 622 -7.26 30.50 -9.54
N ASP A 623 -7.73 31.38 -8.66
CA ASP A 623 -6.90 32.32 -7.91
C ASP A 623 -6.07 31.65 -6.80
N TYR A 624 -6.55 30.55 -6.22
CA TYR A 624 -5.86 29.88 -5.10
C TYR A 624 -5.10 28.60 -5.51
N LEU A 625 -5.50 27.92 -6.58
CA LEU A 625 -4.87 26.67 -7.04
C LEU A 625 -3.77 26.91 -8.07
N LEU A 626 -3.95 27.87 -9.00
CA LEU A 626 -3.04 28.07 -10.13
C LEU A 626 -1.76 28.87 -9.80
N PRO A 627 -1.74 29.86 -8.87
CA PRO A 627 -0.53 30.66 -8.68
C PRO A 627 0.54 29.92 -7.89
N GLY A 628 1.64 29.55 -8.56
CA GLY A 628 2.95 29.29 -7.94
C GLY A 628 3.07 28.11 -6.98
N LYS A 629 2.01 27.30 -6.79
CA LYS A 629 2.05 26.11 -5.93
C LYS A 629 2.40 24.86 -6.74
N ASN A 630 3.38 24.09 -6.28
CA ASN A 630 3.82 22.81 -6.88
C ASN A 630 2.83 21.64 -6.60
N LEU A 631 1.53 21.93 -6.54
CA LEU A 631 0.50 20.92 -6.26
C LEU A 631 0.13 20.13 -7.52
N LEU A 632 -0.02 20.84 -8.65
CA LEU A 632 -0.40 20.28 -9.94
C LEU A 632 0.81 19.83 -10.77
N LEU A 633 0.59 18.85 -11.65
CA LEU A 633 1.60 18.40 -12.61
C LEU A 633 1.68 19.40 -13.77
N GLN A 634 2.91 19.79 -14.12
CA GLN A 634 3.21 20.69 -15.25
C GLN A 634 3.96 19.91 -16.32
N THR A 635 3.73 20.25 -17.59
CA THR A 635 4.43 19.66 -18.73
C THR A 635 4.82 20.72 -19.74
N GLN A 636 5.94 20.50 -20.42
CA GLN A 636 6.48 21.38 -21.45
C GLN A 636 7.18 20.51 -22.50
N LEU A 637 7.08 20.92 -23.77
CA LEU A 637 7.86 20.32 -24.86
C LEU A 637 9.34 20.72 -24.70
N VAL A 638 10.23 19.73 -24.77
CA VAL A 638 11.68 19.90 -24.64
C VAL A 638 12.37 19.19 -25.82
N ASP A 639 13.41 19.82 -26.38
CA ASP A 639 14.19 19.22 -27.47
C ASP A 639 15.03 18.05 -26.96
N HIS A 640 15.15 17.01 -27.79
CA HIS A 640 16.06 15.90 -27.50
C HIS A 640 17.52 16.35 -27.68
N VAL A 641 18.33 16.09 -26.66
CA VAL A 641 19.75 16.43 -26.61
C VAL A 641 20.58 15.15 -26.55
N ALA A 642 21.66 15.10 -27.33
CA ALA A 642 22.60 13.99 -27.34
C ALA A 642 24.01 14.48 -26.98
N SER A 643 24.69 13.69 -26.16
CA SER A 643 26.07 13.93 -25.74
C SER A 643 27.04 12.94 -26.36
N VAL A 644 28.14 13.45 -26.88
CA VAL A 644 29.19 12.67 -27.54
C VAL A 644 30.54 12.98 -26.89
N ARG A 645 31.38 11.96 -26.74
CA ARG A 645 32.75 12.05 -26.23
C ARG A 645 33.73 11.30 -27.16
N PRO A 646 34.99 11.70 -27.26
CA PRO A 646 36.07 10.84 -27.69
C PRO A 646 36.43 9.82 -26.59
N ASN A 647 37.05 8.70 -26.98
CA ASN A 647 37.60 7.70 -26.07
C ASN A 647 38.91 8.16 -25.41
N ILE A 648 38.93 9.35 -24.78
CA ILE A 648 40.07 9.89 -24.04
C ILE A 648 39.66 10.19 -22.61
N PHE A 649 40.44 9.68 -21.65
CA PHE A 649 40.21 9.84 -20.22
C PHE A 649 41.44 10.42 -19.54
N VAL A 650 41.24 11.46 -18.73
CA VAL A 650 42.30 12.15 -17.98
C VAL A 650 41.85 12.38 -16.55
N GLY A 651 42.73 12.18 -15.58
CA GLY A 651 42.35 12.29 -14.18
C GLY A 651 43.56 12.38 -13.27
N ARG A 652 43.32 12.72 -11.99
CA ARG A 652 44.36 12.78 -10.98
C ARG A 652 44.36 11.48 -10.20
N VAL A 653 45.36 10.65 -10.46
CA VAL A 653 45.59 9.41 -9.71
C VAL A 653 46.98 9.50 -9.08
N GLU A 654 47.07 9.26 -7.78
CA GLU A 654 48.35 9.33 -7.06
C GLU A 654 49.32 8.25 -7.56
N GLY A 655 50.57 8.63 -7.80
CA GLY A 655 51.59 7.73 -8.34
C GLY A 655 51.42 7.36 -9.82
N SER A 656 50.55 8.06 -10.56
CA SER A 656 50.33 7.84 -11.98
C SER A 656 51.29 8.62 -12.87
N ALA A 657 51.55 8.09 -14.08
CA ALA A 657 52.26 8.79 -15.14
C ALA A 657 51.41 9.85 -15.90
N ILE A 658 50.11 9.98 -15.63
CA ILE A 658 49.23 10.90 -16.36
C ILE A 658 49.57 12.37 -16.05
N TYR A 659 49.73 13.18 -17.11
CA TYR A 659 49.88 14.63 -16.99
C TYR A 659 48.61 15.30 -16.45
N GLN A 660 48.73 16.45 -15.78
CA GLN A 660 47.63 17.02 -14.98
C GLN A 660 46.96 18.26 -15.59
N LYS A 661 47.45 18.78 -16.72
CA LYS A 661 46.92 19.99 -17.38
C LYS A 661 46.62 19.76 -18.86
N TRP A 662 45.35 19.81 -19.23
CA TRP A 662 44.87 19.40 -20.55
C TRP A 662 44.09 20.48 -21.28
N TYR A 663 44.22 20.55 -22.60
CA TYR A 663 43.53 21.51 -23.46
C TYR A 663 43.00 20.85 -24.74
N PHE A 664 41.77 21.18 -25.11
CA PHE A 664 41.19 20.85 -26.42
C PHE A 664 40.34 22.01 -26.94
N GLU A 665 40.09 22.02 -28.25
CA GLU A 665 39.21 22.98 -28.90
C GLU A 665 38.04 22.28 -29.60
N VAL A 666 36.91 22.98 -29.70
CA VAL A 666 35.77 22.58 -30.50
C VAL A 666 35.41 23.71 -31.43
N THR A 667 35.25 23.40 -32.72
CA THR A 667 34.78 24.36 -33.72
C THR A 667 33.41 23.98 -34.23
N VAL A 668 32.55 24.98 -34.44
CA VAL A 668 31.18 24.78 -34.93
C VAL A 668 31.12 25.01 -36.43
N ASP A 669 30.73 23.99 -37.20
CA ASP A 669 30.65 24.08 -38.66
C ASP A 669 29.24 24.46 -39.16
N HIS A 670 28.21 24.01 -38.44
CA HIS A 670 26.81 24.23 -38.80
C HIS A 670 25.93 24.34 -37.55
N LEU A 671 25.02 25.32 -37.54
CA LEU A 671 24.01 25.49 -36.51
C LEU A 671 22.74 26.01 -37.20
N GLU A 672 21.65 25.26 -37.08
CA GLU A 672 20.34 25.57 -37.65
C GLU A 672 19.27 25.35 -36.59
N GLN A 673 18.39 26.34 -36.44
CA GLN A 673 17.25 26.25 -35.52
C GLN A 673 16.07 25.58 -36.25
N MET A 674 15.66 24.41 -35.77
CA MET A 674 14.58 23.62 -36.37
C MET A 674 13.21 23.88 -35.74
N THR A 675 13.16 24.28 -34.48
CA THR A 675 11.94 24.43 -33.69
C THR A 675 11.79 25.87 -33.19
N HIS A 676 10.66 26.15 -32.53
CA HIS A 676 10.43 27.43 -31.83
C HIS A 676 11.36 27.61 -30.61
N MET A 677 12.08 26.56 -30.20
CA MET A 677 13.07 26.60 -29.13
C MET A 677 14.47 26.87 -29.67
N LEU A 678 15.33 27.45 -28.84
CA LEU A 678 16.71 27.69 -29.21
C LEU A 678 17.51 26.39 -29.23
N PRO A 679 18.39 26.18 -30.23
CA PRO A 679 19.18 24.97 -30.31
C PRO A 679 20.12 24.86 -29.11
N HIS A 680 20.05 23.73 -28.41
CA HIS A 680 20.96 23.41 -27.31
C HIS A 680 22.35 23.07 -27.87
N LEU A 681 23.39 23.79 -27.45
CA LEU A 681 24.79 23.47 -27.68
C LEU A 681 25.61 23.84 -26.45
N ARG A 682 26.26 22.85 -25.83
CA ARG A 682 27.16 23.06 -24.70
C ARG A 682 28.40 22.18 -24.83
N ILE A 683 29.54 22.72 -24.47
CA ILE A 683 30.85 22.08 -24.61
C ILE A 683 31.57 22.15 -23.26
N GLY A 684 32.26 21.09 -22.88
CA GLY A 684 33.13 21.12 -21.70
C GLY A 684 33.58 19.73 -21.25
N TRP A 685 33.60 19.51 -19.94
CA TRP A 685 34.14 18.32 -19.30
C TRP A 685 33.08 17.59 -18.50
N ALA A 686 33.16 16.26 -18.46
CA ALA A 686 32.33 15.41 -17.63
C ALA A 686 33.18 14.35 -16.91
N ASN A 687 32.69 13.89 -15.77
CA ASN A 687 33.35 12.90 -14.92
C ASN A 687 32.67 11.53 -15.03
N SER A 688 33.47 10.47 -15.23
CA SER A 688 33.01 9.09 -15.39
C SER A 688 32.29 8.50 -14.17
N LYS A 689 32.49 9.07 -12.98
CA LYS A 689 31.87 8.60 -11.73
C LYS A 689 30.36 8.87 -11.67
N GLY A 690 29.85 9.88 -12.37
CA GLY A 690 28.46 10.32 -12.19
C GLY A 690 27.73 10.85 -13.42
N TYR A 691 28.43 11.32 -14.46
CA TYR A 691 27.75 11.89 -15.64
C TYR A 691 27.12 10.79 -16.50
N ILE A 692 25.79 10.74 -16.53
CA ILE A 692 25.00 9.82 -17.36
C ILE A 692 23.88 10.63 -18.06
N PRO A 693 24.05 11.02 -19.33
CA PRO A 693 23.08 11.85 -20.05
C PRO A 693 21.92 11.00 -20.57
N TYR A 694 21.00 10.63 -19.68
CA TYR A 694 19.82 9.86 -20.05
C TYR A 694 18.85 10.71 -20.89
N PRO A 695 18.42 10.28 -22.09
CA PRO A 695 17.68 11.13 -23.03
C PRO A 695 16.20 11.43 -22.66
N GLY A 696 15.69 10.85 -21.58
CA GLY A 696 14.30 11.02 -21.14
C GLY A 696 14.11 12.19 -20.17
N GLY A 697 14.05 11.88 -18.86
CA GLY A 697 13.83 12.86 -17.79
C GLY A 697 15.03 12.99 -16.86
N GLY A 698 15.28 14.21 -16.40
CA GLY A 698 16.27 14.56 -15.39
C GLY A 698 15.74 15.69 -14.50
N GLU A 699 16.56 16.24 -13.60
CA GLU A 699 16.15 17.38 -12.79
C GLU A 699 15.71 18.58 -13.66
N LYS A 700 14.61 19.24 -13.28
CA LYS A 700 13.96 20.35 -14.01
C LYS A 700 13.33 19.91 -15.35
N TRP A 701 13.78 20.46 -16.48
CA TRP A 701 13.20 20.28 -17.81
C TRP A 701 14.15 19.53 -18.74
N GLY A 702 14.75 18.45 -18.22
CA GLY A 702 15.78 17.65 -18.90
C GLY A 702 17.15 17.83 -18.23
N GLY A 703 17.82 16.71 -17.96
CA GLY A 703 19.14 16.65 -17.32
C GLY A 703 20.16 15.96 -18.23
N ASN A 704 20.00 16.13 -19.54
CA ASN A 704 20.55 15.23 -20.54
C ASN A 704 21.82 15.82 -21.18
N GLY A 705 22.12 17.10 -20.92
CA GLY A 705 23.27 17.81 -21.48
C GLY A 705 24.40 17.99 -20.48
N VAL A 706 25.55 18.45 -20.99
CA VAL A 706 26.69 18.83 -20.13
C VAL A 706 26.32 20.08 -19.31
N GLY A 707 26.63 20.06 -18.00
CA GLY A 707 26.35 21.13 -17.06
C GLY A 707 24.97 21.03 -16.38
N ASP A 708 24.22 19.96 -16.60
CA ASP A 708 22.92 19.75 -15.95
C ASP A 708 23.04 19.05 -14.58
N ASP A 709 24.15 18.36 -14.31
CA ASP A 709 24.44 17.70 -13.04
C ASP A 709 25.69 18.28 -12.34
N LEU A 710 26.04 17.73 -11.17
CA LEU A 710 27.22 18.15 -10.42
C LEU A 710 28.54 17.54 -10.93
N TYR A 711 28.46 16.59 -11.86
CA TYR A 711 29.60 15.85 -12.42
C TYR A 711 30.01 16.34 -13.81
N SER A 712 29.32 17.33 -14.34
CA SER A 712 29.58 17.91 -15.65
C SER A 712 29.61 19.44 -15.62
N TYR A 713 30.46 20.00 -16.47
CA TYR A 713 30.80 21.41 -16.51
C TYR A 713 30.76 21.89 -17.95
N GLY A 714 29.76 22.71 -18.28
CA GLY A 714 29.48 23.14 -19.65
C GLY A 714 29.61 24.65 -19.86
N PHE A 715 29.90 25.04 -21.10
CA PHE A 715 29.86 26.41 -21.58
C PHE A 715 29.10 26.48 -22.92
N ASP A 716 28.27 27.50 -23.10
CA ASP A 716 27.39 27.69 -24.27
C ASP A 716 27.68 28.99 -25.04
N GLY A 717 28.83 29.62 -24.82
CA GLY A 717 29.20 30.90 -25.44
C GLY A 717 28.86 32.14 -24.61
N ALA A 718 28.00 32.03 -23.59
CA ALA A 718 27.70 33.15 -22.69
C ALA A 718 27.61 32.79 -21.21
N PHE A 719 27.23 31.55 -20.89
CA PHE A 719 26.98 31.05 -19.54
C PHE A 719 27.84 29.83 -19.20
N LEU A 720 28.25 29.75 -17.95
CA LEU A 720 28.80 28.55 -17.33
C LEU A 720 27.67 27.74 -16.68
N TRP A 721 27.64 26.45 -16.99
CA TRP A 721 26.60 25.50 -16.57
C TRP A 721 27.14 24.39 -15.68
N THR A 722 26.52 24.20 -14.51
CA THR A 722 26.71 23.04 -13.62
C THR A 722 25.47 22.91 -12.70
N GLY A 723 25.04 21.68 -12.39
CA GLY A 723 23.87 21.41 -11.56
C GLY A 723 22.58 22.07 -12.07
N GLY A 724 22.46 22.24 -13.39
CA GLY A 724 21.35 22.93 -14.04
C GLY A 724 21.24 24.41 -13.69
N ARG A 725 22.31 25.02 -13.15
CA ARG A 725 22.42 26.46 -12.88
C ARG A 725 23.29 27.12 -13.94
N SER A 726 22.85 28.25 -14.47
CA SER A 726 23.59 29.06 -15.44
C SER A 726 24.15 30.33 -14.80
N THR A 727 25.44 30.57 -14.94
CA THR A 727 26.09 31.82 -14.52
C THR A 727 26.58 32.60 -15.74
N ARG A 728 26.09 33.81 -15.96
CA ARG A 728 26.49 34.62 -17.12
C ARG A 728 27.92 35.14 -16.94
N VAL A 729 28.79 34.84 -17.90
CA VAL A 729 30.21 35.22 -17.89
C VAL A 729 30.60 36.09 -19.08
N VAL A 730 29.84 36.06 -20.17
CA VAL A 730 30.00 36.97 -21.32
C VAL A 730 28.80 37.92 -21.40
N THR A 731 29.04 39.21 -21.16
CA THR A 731 27.98 40.23 -21.13
C THR A 731 27.67 40.83 -22.50
N ASN A 732 28.66 40.85 -23.41
CA ASN A 732 28.58 41.60 -24.66
C ASN A 732 28.13 40.75 -25.87
N ASN A 733 27.65 39.52 -25.65
CA ASN A 733 27.22 38.62 -26.71
C ASN A 733 25.70 38.66 -26.91
N THR A 734 25.24 38.55 -28.16
CA THR A 734 23.82 38.57 -28.55
C THR A 734 23.43 37.22 -29.13
N GLU A 735 22.22 36.75 -28.83
CA GLU A 735 21.74 35.45 -29.27
C GLU A 735 21.65 35.35 -30.81
N PRO A 736 22.01 34.21 -31.42
CA PRO A 736 22.60 33.00 -30.80
C PRO A 736 24.04 33.25 -30.31
N PHE A 737 24.37 32.74 -29.11
CA PHE A 737 25.66 32.99 -28.44
C PHE A 737 26.85 32.33 -29.16
N ILE A 738 26.64 31.17 -29.77
CA ILE A 738 27.64 30.49 -30.60
C ILE A 738 27.19 30.55 -32.05
N ARG A 739 28.11 30.94 -32.93
CA ARG A 739 27.89 31.06 -34.37
C ARG A 739 28.78 30.09 -35.13
N LYS A 740 28.45 29.91 -36.41
CA LYS A 740 29.29 29.15 -37.33
C LYS A 740 30.71 29.72 -37.37
N CYS A 741 31.70 28.84 -37.38
CA CYS A 741 33.14 29.08 -37.33
C CYS A 741 33.70 29.53 -35.97
N ASP A 742 32.88 29.72 -34.94
CA ASP A 742 33.38 29.97 -33.59
C ASP A 742 34.16 28.77 -33.05
N VAL A 743 35.07 29.06 -32.12
CA VAL A 743 35.98 28.09 -31.50
C VAL A 743 35.92 28.28 -29.99
N ILE A 744 35.64 27.18 -29.29
CA ILE A 744 35.64 27.13 -27.83
C ILE A 744 36.83 26.27 -27.41
N GLY A 745 37.76 26.86 -26.66
CA GLY A 745 38.83 26.12 -26.01
C GLY A 745 38.47 25.77 -24.58
N CYS A 746 38.82 24.57 -24.16
CA CYS A 746 38.50 24.01 -22.86
C CYS A 746 39.79 23.57 -22.17
N ALA A 747 40.14 24.25 -21.08
CA ALA A 747 41.33 23.98 -20.29
C ALA A 747 40.94 23.33 -18.95
N LEU A 748 41.60 22.22 -18.61
CA LEU A 748 41.42 21.47 -17.37
C LEU A 748 42.73 21.42 -16.61
N ASP A 749 42.78 22.00 -15.42
CA ASP A 749 43.89 21.92 -14.48
C ASP A 749 43.47 21.06 -13.28
N LEU A 750 44.17 19.95 -13.05
CA LEU A 750 43.93 19.02 -11.95
C LEU A 750 44.88 19.24 -10.76
N THR A 751 45.87 20.14 -10.90
CA THR A 751 46.78 20.53 -9.80
C THR A 751 46.06 21.39 -8.78
N ILE A 752 45.43 22.46 -9.28
CA ILE A 752 44.48 23.32 -8.60
C ILE A 752 43.19 23.07 -9.38
N PRO A 753 42.25 22.24 -8.88
CA PRO A 753 41.11 21.73 -9.64
C PRO A 753 40.28 22.87 -10.23
N VAL A 754 40.59 23.24 -11.47
CA VAL A 754 40.10 24.43 -12.16
C VAL A 754 39.79 24.09 -13.61
N ILE A 755 38.58 24.42 -14.05
CA ILE A 755 38.20 24.36 -15.47
C ILE A 755 38.00 25.79 -15.95
N SER A 756 38.62 26.13 -17.07
CA SER A 756 38.49 27.43 -17.72
C SER A 756 38.21 27.28 -19.22
N PHE A 757 37.59 28.31 -19.79
CA PHE A 757 37.19 28.32 -21.19
C PHE A 757 37.81 29.51 -21.91
N THR A 758 38.11 29.33 -23.19
CA THR A 758 38.44 30.41 -24.12
C THR A 758 37.38 30.45 -25.22
N PHE A 759 37.02 31.66 -25.65
CA PHE A 759 36.07 31.87 -26.75
C PHE A 759 36.77 32.67 -27.84
N ASN A 760 36.97 32.05 -29.01
CA ASN A 760 37.75 32.60 -30.12
C ASN A 760 39.14 33.11 -29.69
N GLY A 761 39.82 32.36 -28.82
CA GLY A 761 41.14 32.69 -28.28
C GLY A 761 41.16 33.67 -27.10
N ALA A 762 40.04 34.32 -26.78
CA ALA A 762 39.93 35.21 -25.62
C ALA A 762 39.53 34.43 -24.35
N PRO A 763 40.20 34.63 -23.20
CA PRO A 763 39.83 33.96 -21.95
C PRO A 763 38.46 34.43 -21.44
N VAL A 764 37.60 33.49 -21.08
CA VAL A 764 36.27 33.78 -20.51
C VAL A 764 36.41 34.20 -19.05
N LYS A 765 35.67 35.23 -18.64
CA LYS A 765 35.67 35.76 -17.27
C LYS A 765 34.84 34.86 -16.33
N GLY A 766 35.38 33.67 -16.03
CA GLY A 766 34.80 32.72 -15.09
C GLY A 766 35.49 31.35 -15.18
N THR A 767 35.61 30.67 -14.04
CA THR A 767 36.23 29.35 -13.94
C THR A 767 35.46 28.49 -12.95
N PHE A 768 35.32 27.20 -13.22
CA PHE A 768 34.88 26.24 -12.20
C PHE A 768 36.05 25.91 -11.29
N ARG A 769 35.83 25.80 -9.98
CA ARG A 769 36.85 25.48 -8.98
C ARG A 769 36.30 24.49 -7.96
N ASN A 770 37.19 23.77 -7.27
CA ASN A 770 36.86 22.87 -6.16
C ASN A 770 35.88 21.74 -6.54
N PHE A 771 36.00 21.20 -7.75
CA PHE A 771 35.25 20.01 -8.16
C PHE A 771 35.92 18.72 -7.66
N ASN A 772 35.15 17.62 -7.64
CA ASN A 772 35.65 16.32 -7.22
C ASN A 772 36.67 15.77 -8.24
N LEU A 773 37.72 15.15 -7.74
CA LEU A 773 38.75 14.51 -8.55
C LEU A 773 38.59 12.98 -8.62
N ASP A 774 37.52 12.47 -8.01
CA ASP A 774 37.20 11.05 -8.02
C ASP A 774 36.73 10.63 -9.42
N GLY A 775 37.38 9.63 -10.01
CA GLY A 775 37.08 9.18 -11.36
C GLY A 775 37.91 9.90 -12.43
N MET A 776 37.55 9.69 -13.69
CA MET A 776 38.27 10.24 -14.83
C MET A 776 37.41 11.27 -15.56
N PHE A 777 38.03 12.34 -16.02
CA PHE A 777 37.42 13.36 -16.85
C PHE A 777 37.56 13.02 -18.34
N PHE A 778 36.53 13.34 -19.10
CA PHE A 778 36.53 13.24 -20.56
C PHE A 778 35.88 14.48 -21.17
N PRO A 779 36.31 14.89 -22.37
CA PRO A 779 35.70 16.01 -23.07
C PRO A 779 34.33 15.59 -23.62
N VAL A 780 33.35 16.48 -23.55
CA VAL A 780 31.98 16.19 -23.97
C VAL A 780 31.37 17.37 -24.72
N ILE A 781 30.62 17.05 -25.77
CA ILE A 781 29.76 17.99 -26.50
C ILE A 781 28.33 17.50 -26.36
N SER A 782 27.46 18.40 -25.90
CA SER A 782 26.01 18.21 -25.84
C SER A 782 25.35 19.06 -26.92
N CYS A 783 24.57 18.43 -27.80
CA CYS A 783 23.93 19.14 -28.91
C CYS A 783 22.51 18.64 -29.18
N SER A 784 21.66 19.57 -29.60
CA SER A 784 20.34 19.30 -30.18
C SER A 784 20.44 18.94 -31.67
N SER A 785 19.32 18.62 -32.30
CA SER A 785 19.27 18.23 -33.71
C SER A 785 19.86 19.28 -34.67
N LYS A 786 20.45 18.82 -35.78
CA LYS A 786 20.95 19.65 -36.91
C LYS A 786 22.13 20.59 -36.59
N ILE A 787 22.88 20.29 -35.53
CA ILE A 787 24.16 20.93 -35.22
C ILE A 787 25.33 20.05 -35.69
N SER A 788 26.37 20.66 -36.24
CA SER A 788 27.62 19.99 -36.62
C SER A 788 28.81 20.69 -35.97
N CYS A 789 29.57 19.93 -35.19
CA CYS A 789 30.77 20.38 -34.49
C CYS A 789 31.94 19.42 -34.76
N ARG A 790 33.17 19.92 -34.66
CA ARG A 790 34.40 19.12 -34.75
C ARG A 790 35.28 19.34 -33.53
N PHE A 791 35.78 18.25 -32.95
CA PHE A 791 36.87 18.28 -31.98
C PHE A 791 38.20 18.60 -32.67
N LEU A 792 39.02 19.40 -31.99
CA LEU A 792 40.40 19.70 -32.34
C LEU A 792 41.25 19.34 -31.12
N LEU A 793 41.91 18.18 -31.16
CA LEU A 793 42.61 17.61 -30.00
C LEU A 793 44.12 17.87 -30.00
N GLY A 794 44.66 18.36 -31.12
CA GLY A 794 46.10 18.52 -31.36
C GLY A 794 46.68 17.45 -32.30
N GLY A 795 47.96 17.61 -32.64
CA GLY A 795 48.70 16.67 -33.49
C GLY A 795 48.03 16.44 -34.85
N ASP A 796 47.93 15.17 -35.25
CA ASP A 796 47.28 14.73 -36.49
C ASP A 796 45.74 14.67 -36.37
N HIS A 797 45.19 14.79 -35.15
CA HIS A 797 43.76 14.69 -34.85
C HIS A 797 43.07 16.06 -34.72
N GLY A 798 43.45 16.99 -35.59
CA GLY A 798 42.91 18.34 -35.66
C GLY A 798 43.84 19.37 -35.03
N LYS A 799 44.41 20.23 -35.87
CA LYS A 799 45.30 21.32 -35.44
C LYS A 799 44.51 22.35 -34.64
N LEU A 800 45.02 22.67 -33.45
CA LEU A 800 44.48 23.75 -32.62
C LEU A 800 44.60 25.08 -33.38
N LYS A 801 43.54 25.87 -33.37
CA LYS A 801 43.52 27.19 -34.03
C LYS A 801 44.17 28.25 -33.16
N PHE A 802 44.09 28.10 -31.84
CA PHE A 802 44.77 28.95 -30.87
C PHE A 802 45.79 28.13 -30.08
N ALA A 803 46.85 28.79 -29.63
CA ALA A 803 47.86 28.14 -28.79
C ALA A 803 47.26 27.82 -27.40
N PRO A 804 47.53 26.63 -26.83
CA PRO A 804 47.25 26.37 -25.42
C PRO A 804 47.88 27.43 -24.51
N GLN A 805 47.29 27.66 -23.35
CA GLN A 805 47.89 28.49 -22.30
C GLN A 805 49.20 27.87 -21.80
N GLU A 806 50.08 28.67 -21.17
CA GLU A 806 51.34 28.17 -20.61
C GLU A 806 51.11 26.97 -19.69
N GLU A 807 51.93 25.93 -19.85
CA GLU A 807 51.83 24.65 -19.12
C GLU A 807 50.63 23.74 -19.48
N PHE A 808 49.80 24.06 -20.48
CA PHE A 808 48.74 23.15 -20.93
C PHE A 808 49.18 22.29 -22.12
N SER A 809 48.93 20.98 -22.02
CA SER A 809 49.19 20.04 -23.11
C SER A 809 47.95 19.85 -23.99
N PRO A 810 48.10 19.74 -25.32
CA PRO A 810 47.04 19.23 -26.18
C PRO A 810 46.57 17.85 -25.73
N LEU A 811 45.26 17.63 -25.77
CA LEU A 811 44.64 16.39 -25.28
C LEU A 811 45.08 15.14 -26.04
N VAL A 812 45.56 15.27 -27.28
CA VAL A 812 46.10 14.12 -28.04
C VAL A 812 47.31 13.45 -27.37
N GLU A 813 48.05 14.18 -26.52
CA GLU A 813 49.25 13.64 -25.85
C GLU A 813 48.92 12.59 -24.78
N SER A 814 47.65 12.42 -24.38
CA SER A 814 47.23 11.34 -23.47
C SER A 814 46.89 10.03 -24.18
N LEU A 815 46.88 10.02 -25.53
CA LEU A 815 46.49 8.84 -26.30
C LEU A 815 47.52 7.72 -26.10
N LEU A 816 47.07 6.53 -25.70
CA LEU A 816 47.98 5.41 -25.42
C LEU A 816 48.56 4.80 -26.71
N PRO A 817 49.70 4.09 -26.63
CA PRO A 817 50.25 3.36 -27.76
C PRO A 817 49.22 2.36 -28.32
N GLN A 818 49.07 2.33 -29.64
CA GLN A 818 48.13 1.47 -30.39
C GLN A 818 46.63 1.79 -30.20
N GLN A 819 46.27 2.83 -29.42
CA GLN A 819 44.88 3.26 -29.26
C GLN A 819 44.39 4.00 -30.50
N VAL A 820 43.24 3.60 -31.04
CA VAL A 820 42.57 4.29 -32.16
C VAL A 820 41.54 5.27 -31.60
N LEU A 821 41.63 6.54 -32.01
CA LEU A 821 40.69 7.58 -31.60
C LEU A 821 39.30 7.35 -32.23
N LEU A 822 38.27 7.26 -31.39
CA LEU A 822 36.87 7.04 -31.77
C LEU A 822 35.97 8.06 -31.07
N LEU A 823 34.86 8.43 -31.73
CA LEU A 823 33.78 9.22 -31.13
C LEU A 823 32.64 8.28 -30.73
N GLU A 824 32.26 8.35 -29.46
CA GLU A 824 31.25 7.49 -28.87
C GLU A 824 30.13 8.32 -28.24
N PRO A 825 28.87 7.86 -28.30
CA PRO A 825 27.80 8.46 -27.52
C PRO A 825 28.06 8.22 -26.03
N CYS A 826 27.80 9.23 -25.20
CA CYS A 826 27.92 9.10 -23.74
C CYS A 826 26.84 8.17 -23.14
N PHE A 827 25.75 7.93 -23.88
CA PHE A 827 24.71 6.97 -23.53
C PHE A 827 24.14 6.31 -24.79
N TYR A 828 24.01 4.98 -24.80
CA TYR A 828 23.54 4.22 -25.95
C TYR A 828 22.59 3.10 -25.54
N PHE A 829 21.49 2.92 -26.28
CA PHE A 829 20.54 1.82 -26.08
C PHE A 829 20.75 0.66 -27.06
N GLY A 830 21.60 0.84 -28.07
CA GLY A 830 21.64 -0.01 -29.25
C GLY A 830 21.00 0.66 -30.48
N ASN A 831 21.06 -0.02 -31.62
CA ASN A 831 20.41 0.45 -32.84
C ASN A 831 18.93 0.07 -32.82
N MET A 832 18.12 0.92 -32.20
CA MET A 832 16.68 0.71 -32.05
C MET A 832 15.95 0.57 -33.40
N ALA A 833 16.41 1.24 -34.45
CA ALA A 833 15.80 1.14 -35.79
C ALA A 833 16.00 -0.26 -36.41
N LYS A 834 17.01 -1.01 -35.95
CA LYS A 834 17.28 -2.39 -36.35
C LYS A 834 16.90 -3.40 -35.26
N ASN A 835 16.19 -2.97 -34.20
CA ASN A 835 15.87 -3.77 -33.01
C ASN A 835 17.10 -4.39 -32.32
N VAL A 836 18.28 -3.77 -32.46
CA VAL A 836 19.51 -4.22 -31.81
C VAL A 836 19.64 -3.51 -30.48
N LEU A 837 19.68 -4.27 -29.39
CA LEU A 837 19.84 -3.74 -28.04
C LEU A 837 21.29 -3.88 -27.58
N ALA A 838 21.78 -2.90 -26.83
CA ALA A 838 23.12 -2.91 -26.24
C ALA A 838 23.06 -2.91 -24.71
N GLY A 839 24.00 -3.60 -24.07
CA GLY A 839 24.22 -3.43 -22.63
C GLY A 839 24.72 -2.03 -22.27
N PRO A 840 24.95 -1.75 -20.98
CA PRO A 840 25.70 -0.56 -20.58
C PRO A 840 27.03 -0.50 -21.33
N LEU A 841 27.38 0.68 -21.86
CA LEU A 841 28.69 0.88 -22.47
C LEU A 841 29.74 0.60 -21.39
N PHE A 842 30.69 -0.27 -21.72
CA PHE A 842 31.83 -0.50 -20.86
C PHE A 842 32.63 0.80 -20.87
N VAL A 843 32.56 1.57 -19.79
CA VAL A 843 33.60 2.57 -19.54
C VAL A 843 34.78 1.72 -19.17
N GLU A 844 35.66 1.44 -20.14
CA GLU A 844 36.96 0.85 -19.84
C GLU A 844 37.52 1.68 -18.68
N ASP A 845 37.78 1.03 -17.55
CA ASP A 845 38.64 1.62 -16.54
C ASP A 845 39.98 1.78 -17.24
N ASP A 846 40.16 2.89 -17.97
CA ASP A 846 41.44 3.44 -18.35
C ASP A 846 42.09 3.91 -17.05
N THR A 847 42.42 2.92 -16.21
CA THR A 847 43.14 3.08 -14.97
C THR A 847 44.42 3.77 -15.37
N ALA A 848 44.56 5.00 -14.90
CA ALA A 848 45.80 5.74 -15.01
C ALA A 848 46.95 4.80 -14.62
N PHE A 849 47.99 4.71 -15.44
CA PHE A 849 49.08 3.77 -15.19
C PHE A 849 49.80 4.15 -13.90
N VAL A 850 49.51 3.40 -12.84
CA VAL A 850 50.22 3.44 -11.56
C VAL A 850 51.07 2.17 -11.51
N PRO A 851 52.41 2.27 -11.56
CA PRO A 851 53.25 1.10 -11.45
C PRO A 851 53.09 0.50 -10.05
N ASN A 852 52.86 -0.81 -10.01
CA ASN A 852 52.73 -1.56 -8.77
C ASN A 852 53.85 -2.61 -8.66
N PRO A 853 55.08 -2.22 -8.29
CA PRO A 853 56.14 -3.18 -8.03
C PRO A 853 55.79 -4.14 -6.90
N VAL A 854 56.28 -5.37 -6.99
CA VAL A 854 56.14 -6.40 -5.95
C VAL A 854 56.78 -5.91 -4.65
N ASP A 855 56.02 -5.88 -3.56
CA ASP A 855 56.53 -5.48 -2.26
C ASP A 855 57.39 -6.58 -1.61
N THR A 856 58.67 -6.27 -1.38
CA THR A 856 59.66 -7.16 -0.79
C THR A 856 60.04 -6.79 0.66
N SER A 857 59.38 -5.77 1.24
CA SER A 857 59.74 -5.19 2.53
C SER A 857 59.66 -6.20 3.70
N MET A 858 58.63 -7.06 3.69
CA MET A 858 58.38 -8.07 4.72
C MET A 858 59.07 -9.41 4.44
N VAL A 859 59.78 -9.56 3.32
CA VAL A 859 60.43 -10.81 2.92
C VAL A 859 61.84 -10.89 3.52
N THR A 860 62.07 -11.93 4.32
CA THR A 860 63.39 -12.30 4.85
C THR A 860 63.98 -13.45 4.04
N LEU A 861 65.24 -13.31 3.61
CA LEU A 861 65.92 -14.36 2.85
C LEU A 861 66.50 -15.40 3.81
N PRO A 862 66.27 -16.71 3.58
CA PRO A 862 66.99 -17.76 4.28
C PRO A 862 68.50 -17.68 4.00
N GLN A 863 69.33 -18.02 5.00
CA GLN A 863 70.79 -17.89 4.91
C GLN A 863 71.40 -18.70 3.74
N TYR A 864 70.80 -19.84 3.36
CA TYR A 864 71.25 -20.63 2.21
C TYR A 864 70.94 -19.97 0.84
N VAL A 865 69.87 -19.17 0.76
CA VAL A 865 69.52 -18.36 -0.42
C VAL A 865 70.39 -17.10 -0.46
N GLU A 866 70.71 -16.51 0.69
CA GLU A 866 71.62 -15.36 0.74
C GLU A 866 73.04 -15.74 0.29
N SER A 867 73.46 -16.99 0.48
CA SER A 867 74.79 -17.47 0.08
C SER A 867 75.04 -17.46 -1.44
N ILE A 868 74.00 -17.47 -2.28
CA ILE A 868 74.15 -17.36 -3.75
C ILE A 868 74.21 -15.91 -4.23
N ARG A 869 73.85 -14.93 -3.40
CA ARG A 869 73.80 -13.50 -3.76
C ARG A 869 75.04 -13.04 -4.52
N ASP A 870 76.23 -13.28 -3.98
CA ASP A 870 77.47 -12.74 -4.55
C ASP A 870 77.84 -13.42 -5.86
N LYS A 871 77.51 -14.70 -6.04
CA LYS A 871 77.71 -15.43 -7.30
C LYS A 871 76.68 -15.03 -8.36
N LEU A 872 75.44 -14.74 -7.94
CA LEU A 872 74.41 -14.22 -8.83
C LEU A 872 74.78 -12.80 -9.30
N ALA A 873 75.20 -11.94 -8.38
CA ALA A 873 75.68 -10.59 -8.69
C ALA A 873 76.91 -10.62 -9.61
N GLU A 874 77.86 -11.53 -9.36
CA GLU A 874 79.01 -11.76 -10.25
C GLU A 874 78.55 -12.13 -11.66
N ASN A 875 77.65 -13.10 -11.83
CA ASN A 875 77.18 -13.49 -13.17
C ASN A 875 76.37 -12.39 -13.87
N ILE A 876 75.55 -11.63 -13.13
CA ILE A 876 74.84 -10.45 -13.65
C ILE A 876 75.85 -9.42 -14.18
N HIS A 877 76.91 -9.15 -13.42
CA HIS A 877 77.98 -8.23 -13.82
C HIS A 877 78.76 -8.73 -15.04
N GLU A 878 79.11 -10.02 -15.09
CA GLU A 878 79.81 -10.63 -16.23
C GLU A 878 78.97 -10.58 -17.53
N MET A 879 77.65 -10.78 -17.43
CA MET A 879 76.70 -10.64 -18.55
C MET A 879 76.54 -9.18 -18.99
N TRP A 880 76.39 -8.26 -18.04
CA TRP A 880 76.33 -6.82 -18.32
C TRP A 880 77.60 -6.34 -19.03
N ALA A 881 78.79 -6.77 -18.56
CA ALA A 881 80.07 -6.43 -19.16
C ALA A 881 80.21 -7.01 -20.57
N MET A 882 79.78 -8.25 -20.80
CA MET A 882 79.75 -8.88 -22.12
C MET A 882 78.88 -8.06 -23.09
N ASN A 883 77.63 -7.77 -22.71
CA ASN A 883 76.68 -7.03 -23.56
C ASN A 883 77.15 -5.59 -23.85
N LYS A 884 77.80 -4.93 -22.88
CA LYS A 884 78.40 -3.60 -23.08
C LYS A 884 79.55 -3.63 -24.08
N ILE A 885 80.42 -4.62 -24.00
CA ILE A 885 81.52 -4.78 -24.95
C ILE A 885 80.99 -5.09 -26.35
N GLU A 886 79.97 -5.93 -26.48
CA GLU A 886 79.32 -6.19 -27.77
C GLU A 886 78.70 -4.93 -28.39
N ALA A 887 78.18 -4.03 -27.54
CA ALA A 887 77.71 -2.71 -27.95
C ALA A 887 78.86 -1.69 -28.24
N GLY A 888 80.12 -2.13 -28.20
CA GLY A 888 81.30 -1.34 -28.56
C GLY A 888 81.93 -0.55 -27.40
N TRP A 889 81.58 -0.85 -26.14
CA TRP A 889 82.17 -0.17 -24.98
C TRP A 889 83.53 -0.75 -24.60
N GLN A 890 84.46 0.12 -24.23
CA GLN A 890 85.82 -0.22 -23.81
C GLN A 890 86.12 0.29 -22.39
N TRP A 891 87.08 -0.35 -21.71
CA TRP A 891 87.47 0.07 -20.37
C TRP A 891 88.28 1.38 -20.39
N GLY A 892 88.02 2.26 -19.40
CA GLY A 892 88.87 3.42 -19.10
C GLY A 892 88.53 4.06 -17.76
N GLU A 893 89.41 4.91 -17.23
CA GLU A 893 89.31 5.41 -15.84
C GLU A 893 88.11 6.33 -15.57
N TYR A 894 87.57 6.96 -16.62
CA TYR A 894 86.43 7.86 -16.55
C TYR A 894 85.34 7.41 -17.51
N ARG A 895 84.07 7.61 -17.13
CA ARG A 895 82.93 7.34 -18.00
C ARG A 895 82.82 8.43 -19.07
N ASP A 896 82.82 8.03 -20.34
CA ASP A 896 82.60 8.90 -21.49
C ASP A 896 81.66 8.21 -22.47
N ASP A 897 80.41 8.66 -22.49
CA ASP A 897 79.35 8.05 -23.29
C ASP A 897 79.51 8.33 -24.80
N MET A 898 80.20 9.41 -25.20
CA MET A 898 80.48 9.71 -26.61
C MET A 898 81.61 8.84 -27.18
N ARG A 899 82.57 8.46 -26.34
CA ARG A 899 83.71 7.59 -26.73
C ARG A 899 83.48 6.12 -26.40
N HIS A 900 82.32 5.78 -25.85
CA HIS A 900 81.95 4.44 -25.39
C HIS A 900 82.98 3.88 -24.38
N VAL A 901 83.39 4.70 -23.40
CA VAL A 901 84.35 4.29 -22.36
C VAL A 901 83.64 4.11 -21.02
N HIS A 902 83.85 2.97 -20.35
CA HIS A 902 83.21 2.65 -19.07
C HIS A 902 84.20 2.12 -18.01
N PRO A 903 84.23 2.72 -16.79
CA PRO A 903 85.19 2.32 -15.74
C PRO A 903 84.90 0.97 -15.09
N CYS A 904 83.64 0.54 -15.10
CA CYS A 904 83.20 -0.69 -14.45
C CYS A 904 83.46 -1.97 -15.26
N LEU A 905 84.11 -1.91 -16.43
CA LEU A 905 84.56 -3.11 -17.17
C LEU A 905 85.80 -3.74 -16.50
N VAL A 906 85.62 -4.17 -15.26
CA VAL A 906 86.62 -4.81 -14.39
C VAL A 906 85.99 -6.07 -13.78
N PRO A 907 86.77 -7.02 -13.25
CA PRO A 907 86.22 -8.15 -12.49
C PRO A 907 85.37 -7.68 -11.32
N PHE A 908 84.32 -8.44 -10.96
CA PHE A 908 83.40 -8.12 -9.87
C PHE A 908 84.07 -7.74 -8.54
N ASP A 909 85.20 -8.39 -8.21
CA ASP A 909 85.97 -8.09 -6.99
C ASP A 909 86.67 -6.73 -6.99
N LYS A 910 86.90 -6.16 -8.17
CA LYS A 910 87.57 -4.87 -8.38
C LYS A 910 86.60 -3.73 -8.69
N LEU A 911 85.29 -3.99 -8.63
CA LEU A 911 84.29 -2.95 -8.78
C LEU A 911 84.40 -1.88 -7.68
N PRO A 912 84.09 -0.61 -7.99
CA PRO A 912 83.88 0.40 -6.96
C PRO A 912 82.87 -0.08 -5.91
N ALA A 913 83.08 0.24 -4.63
CA ALA A 913 82.24 -0.24 -3.54
C ALA A 913 80.75 0.11 -3.71
N ALA A 914 80.44 1.23 -4.38
CA ALA A 914 79.08 1.63 -4.72
C ALA A 914 78.42 0.70 -5.76
N GLU A 915 79.12 0.43 -6.87
CA GLU A 915 78.66 -0.45 -7.96
C GLU A 915 78.56 -1.90 -7.50
N LYS A 916 79.57 -2.40 -6.78
CA LYS A 916 79.52 -3.76 -6.20
C LYS A 916 78.32 -3.94 -5.26
N ARG A 917 78.03 -2.90 -4.44
CA ARG A 917 76.86 -2.91 -3.55
C ARG A 917 75.57 -2.86 -4.35
N TYR A 918 75.51 -2.12 -5.45
CA TYR A 918 74.34 -2.06 -6.34
C TYR A 918 74.03 -3.45 -6.91
N ASP A 919 75.00 -4.14 -7.51
CA ASP A 919 74.80 -5.48 -8.09
C ASP A 919 74.41 -6.52 -7.03
N SER A 920 75.05 -6.49 -5.86
CA SER A 920 74.68 -7.34 -4.73
C SER A 920 73.26 -7.04 -4.22
N GLN A 921 72.84 -5.77 -4.22
CA GLN A 921 71.48 -5.40 -3.81
C GLN A 921 70.44 -5.79 -4.86
N LEU A 922 70.75 -5.64 -6.15
CA LEU A 922 69.90 -6.12 -7.24
C LEU A 922 69.66 -7.62 -7.12
N ALA A 923 70.72 -8.42 -6.92
CA ALA A 923 70.62 -9.85 -6.69
C ALA A 923 69.74 -10.21 -5.46
N VAL A 924 69.90 -9.49 -4.34
CA VAL A 924 69.05 -9.68 -3.15
C VAL A 924 67.59 -9.35 -3.45
N GLN A 925 67.32 -8.24 -4.13
CA GLN A 925 65.97 -7.83 -4.45
C GLN A 925 65.29 -8.82 -5.38
N THR A 926 65.97 -9.29 -6.44
CA THR A 926 65.43 -10.31 -7.33
C THR A 926 65.09 -11.60 -6.58
N LEU A 927 65.96 -12.07 -5.68
CA LEU A 927 65.68 -13.24 -4.83
C LEU A 927 64.46 -13.02 -3.92
N LYS A 928 64.32 -11.83 -3.32
CA LYS A 928 63.15 -11.48 -2.52
C LYS A 928 61.87 -11.41 -3.35
N THR A 929 61.95 -10.87 -4.58
CA THR A 929 60.81 -10.78 -5.50
C THR A 929 60.32 -12.18 -5.88
N ILE A 930 61.22 -13.13 -6.17
CA ILE A 930 60.84 -14.51 -6.48
C ILE A 930 60.04 -15.14 -5.32
N ILE A 931 60.50 -14.96 -4.08
CA ILE A 931 59.79 -15.46 -2.88
C ILE A 931 58.46 -14.72 -2.68
N ALA A 932 58.42 -13.40 -2.88
CA ALA A 932 57.20 -12.60 -2.76
C ALA A 932 56.13 -12.99 -3.79
N LEU A 933 56.54 -13.44 -4.98
CA LEU A 933 55.67 -14.00 -6.02
C LEU A 933 55.17 -15.42 -5.69
N GLY A 934 55.52 -15.96 -4.52
CA GLY A 934 55.03 -17.26 -4.03
C GLY A 934 55.85 -18.46 -4.46
N TYR A 935 57.00 -18.27 -5.11
CA TYR A 935 57.89 -19.36 -5.49
C TYR A 935 58.73 -19.82 -4.30
N TYR A 936 58.84 -21.13 -4.11
CA TYR A 936 59.70 -21.71 -3.10
C TYR A 936 61.07 -22.04 -3.70
N ILE A 937 62.14 -21.55 -3.06
CA ILE A 937 63.51 -21.79 -3.51
C ILE A 937 64.07 -22.99 -2.73
N SER A 938 64.24 -24.13 -3.39
CA SER A 938 64.84 -25.34 -2.83
C SER A 938 66.26 -25.55 -3.38
N MET A 939 67.14 -26.20 -2.62
CA MET A 939 68.54 -26.42 -3.03
C MET A 939 68.79 -27.90 -3.31
N ASP A 940 69.11 -28.22 -4.56
CA ASP A 940 69.58 -29.52 -5.01
C ASP A 940 71.11 -29.57 -5.10
N LYS A 941 71.67 -30.77 -5.28
CA LYS A 941 73.13 -30.93 -5.43
C LYS A 941 73.62 -30.16 -6.67
N PRO A 942 74.52 -29.18 -6.53
CA PRO A 942 75.04 -28.44 -7.68
C PRO A 942 75.81 -29.38 -8.62
N PRO A 943 75.74 -29.19 -9.94
CA PRO A 943 76.46 -30.01 -10.90
C PRO A 943 77.97 -29.94 -10.65
N SER A 944 78.67 -31.07 -10.86
CA SER A 944 80.10 -31.22 -10.53
C SER A 944 81.05 -30.34 -11.35
N ARG A 945 80.57 -29.71 -12.44
CA ARG A 945 81.35 -28.75 -13.24
C ARG A 945 80.44 -27.74 -13.95
N ILE A 946 80.44 -26.50 -13.46
CA ILE A 946 79.78 -25.36 -14.11
C ILE A 946 80.70 -24.82 -15.23
N LYS A 947 80.16 -24.58 -16.43
CA LYS A 947 80.91 -24.09 -17.60
C LYS A 947 80.66 -22.59 -17.80
N THR A 948 81.70 -21.87 -18.21
CA THR A 948 81.62 -20.48 -18.68
C THR A 948 81.74 -20.40 -20.19
N ILE A 949 81.18 -19.36 -20.78
CA ILE A 949 81.25 -19.07 -22.21
C ILE A 949 82.69 -18.71 -22.58
N ARG A 950 83.22 -19.35 -23.63
CA ARG A 950 84.56 -19.05 -24.14
C ARG A 950 84.52 -17.92 -25.17
N LEU A 951 84.74 -16.69 -24.71
CA LEU A 951 84.77 -15.52 -25.59
C LEU A 951 86.13 -15.35 -26.30
N PRO A 952 86.15 -14.91 -27.58
CA PRO A 952 87.38 -14.58 -28.31
C PRO A 952 88.10 -13.36 -27.71
N ASN A 953 89.39 -13.18 -28.01
CA ASN A 953 90.16 -12.07 -27.43
C ASN A 953 89.75 -10.70 -28.00
N GLU A 954 89.35 -10.63 -29.27
CA GLU A 954 88.80 -9.41 -29.88
C GLU A 954 87.29 -9.62 -30.10
N PRO A 955 86.39 -8.72 -29.65
CA PRO A 955 86.61 -7.47 -28.91
C PRO A 955 86.62 -7.61 -27.36
N PHE A 956 86.56 -8.83 -26.81
CA PHE A 956 86.24 -9.04 -25.39
C PHE A 956 87.38 -8.86 -24.39
N MET A 957 88.63 -8.89 -24.82
CA MET A 957 89.77 -8.63 -23.96
C MET A 957 89.98 -7.12 -23.83
N GLN A 958 89.73 -6.61 -22.63
CA GLN A 958 89.86 -5.19 -22.34
C GLN A 958 91.33 -4.79 -22.07
N PRO A 959 91.71 -3.52 -22.26
CA PRO A 959 93.08 -3.04 -22.04
C PRO A 959 93.64 -3.28 -20.62
N ASN A 960 92.75 -3.41 -19.62
CA ASN A 960 93.10 -3.73 -18.23
C ASN A 960 93.27 -5.25 -17.95
N GLY A 961 93.20 -6.09 -18.99
CA GLY A 961 93.30 -7.55 -18.90
C GLY A 961 92.02 -8.26 -18.46
N TYR A 962 90.91 -7.53 -18.29
CA TYR A 962 89.61 -8.11 -17.99
C TYR A 962 88.99 -8.72 -19.25
N LYS A 963 88.44 -9.92 -19.13
CA LYS A 963 87.61 -10.54 -20.16
C LYS A 963 86.41 -11.16 -19.46
N PRO A 964 85.17 -10.79 -19.83
CA PRO A 964 84.01 -11.37 -19.19
C PRO A 964 83.94 -12.89 -19.44
N ALA A 965 83.46 -13.64 -18.46
CA ALA A 965 83.33 -15.08 -18.50
C ALA A 965 81.99 -15.53 -17.88
N PRO A 966 80.84 -15.11 -18.45
CA PRO A 966 79.53 -15.50 -17.95
C PRO A 966 79.28 -17.00 -18.07
N LEU A 967 78.28 -17.49 -17.33
CA LEU A 967 77.88 -18.90 -17.35
C LEU A 967 77.25 -19.31 -18.68
N ASP A 968 77.53 -20.54 -19.12
CA ASP A 968 76.86 -21.14 -20.29
C ASP A 968 75.48 -21.68 -19.89
N LEU A 969 74.43 -20.94 -20.20
CA LEU A 969 73.04 -21.22 -19.84
C LEU A 969 72.27 -22.01 -20.92
N SER A 970 72.90 -22.34 -22.05
CA SER A 970 72.25 -22.91 -23.24
C SER A 970 71.65 -24.31 -23.00
N ALA A 971 72.17 -25.06 -22.03
CA ALA A 971 71.76 -26.43 -21.73
C ALA A 971 70.53 -26.52 -20.80
N ILE A 972 70.04 -25.40 -20.25
CA ILE A 972 68.88 -25.37 -19.35
C ILE A 972 67.62 -25.07 -20.17
N SER A 973 66.54 -25.80 -19.92
CA SER A 973 65.21 -25.50 -20.45
C SER A 973 64.28 -25.07 -19.30
N LEU A 974 63.57 -23.96 -19.48
CA LEU A 974 62.58 -23.48 -18.50
C LEU A 974 61.24 -24.20 -18.71
N SER A 975 60.52 -24.47 -17.61
CA SER A 975 59.14 -24.96 -17.67
C SER A 975 58.19 -23.79 -17.97
N ALA A 976 56.96 -24.08 -18.41
CA ALA A 976 55.95 -23.05 -18.69
C ALA A 976 55.66 -22.15 -17.48
N LYS A 977 55.73 -22.69 -16.25
CA LYS A 977 55.58 -21.92 -15.01
C LYS A 977 56.79 -21.04 -14.70
N LEU A 978 58.00 -21.46 -15.07
CA LEU A 978 59.18 -20.60 -14.93
C LEU A 978 59.24 -19.51 -16.01
N GLU A 979 58.69 -19.75 -17.20
CA GLU A 979 58.48 -18.71 -18.20
C GLU A 979 57.45 -17.66 -17.72
N GLU A 980 56.41 -18.07 -16.98
CA GLU A 980 55.48 -17.15 -16.31
C GLU A 980 56.18 -16.31 -15.23
N LEU A 981 57.07 -16.91 -14.43
CA LEU A 981 57.91 -16.17 -13.48
C LEU A 981 58.82 -15.14 -14.20
N VAL A 982 59.41 -15.51 -15.33
CA VAL A 982 60.24 -14.60 -16.14
C VAL A 982 59.42 -13.39 -16.58
N ASP A 983 58.17 -13.58 -17.01
CA ASP A 983 57.28 -12.47 -17.36
C ASP A 983 56.93 -11.59 -16.16
N GLN A 984 56.63 -12.17 -15.01
CA GLN A 984 56.36 -11.42 -13.77
C GLN A 984 57.58 -10.61 -13.30
N LEU A 985 58.79 -11.17 -13.42
CA LEU A 985 60.04 -10.47 -13.09
C LEU A 985 60.32 -9.34 -14.08
N ALA A 986 60.09 -9.56 -15.38
CA ALA A 986 60.28 -8.56 -16.41
C ALA A 986 59.29 -7.38 -16.26
N GLU A 987 58.03 -7.67 -15.94
CA GLU A 987 57.02 -6.67 -15.60
C GLU A 987 57.39 -5.90 -14.33
N ASN A 988 57.85 -6.59 -13.27
CA ASN A 988 58.28 -5.94 -12.04
C ASN A 988 59.46 -4.99 -12.27
N THR A 989 60.43 -5.37 -13.10
CA THR A 989 61.54 -4.49 -13.50
C THR A 989 61.03 -3.21 -14.18
N HIS A 990 60.07 -3.33 -15.10
CA HIS A 990 59.45 -2.17 -15.73
C HIS A 990 58.69 -1.29 -14.72
N ASN A 991 57.94 -1.91 -13.80
CA ASN A 991 57.21 -1.18 -12.77
C ASN A 991 58.15 -0.43 -11.82
N LEU A 992 59.30 -1.01 -11.45
CA LEU A 992 60.30 -0.33 -10.62
C LEU A 992 60.87 0.89 -11.35
N TRP A 993 61.28 0.72 -12.61
CA TRP A 993 61.74 1.83 -13.45
C TRP A 993 60.69 2.93 -13.58
N ALA A 994 59.44 2.57 -13.86
CA ALA A 994 58.35 3.52 -14.00
C ALA A 994 58.08 4.25 -12.67
N LYS A 995 58.10 3.55 -11.54
CA LYS A 995 57.90 4.15 -10.21
C LYS A 995 58.99 5.17 -9.88
N GLU A 996 60.26 4.87 -10.17
CA GLU A 996 61.37 5.80 -9.97
C GLU A 996 61.25 7.04 -10.87
N ARG A 997 60.88 6.85 -12.14
CA ARG A 997 60.66 7.95 -13.09
C ARG A 997 59.50 8.86 -12.67
N ILE A 998 58.37 8.29 -12.25
CA ILE A 998 57.23 9.06 -11.76
C ILE A 998 57.58 9.82 -10.46
N GLN A 999 58.37 9.23 -9.57
CA GLN A 999 58.91 9.95 -8.39
C GLN A 999 59.80 11.14 -8.76
N GLN A 1000 60.49 11.06 -9.89
CA GLN A 1000 61.26 12.16 -10.48
C GLN A 1000 60.38 13.14 -11.30
N ALA A 1001 59.06 13.05 -11.18
CA ALA A 1001 58.06 13.85 -11.89
C ALA A 1001 58.00 13.63 -13.42
N TRP A 1002 58.48 12.48 -13.92
CA TRP A 1002 58.26 12.12 -15.32
C TRP A 1002 56.81 11.70 -15.58
N THR A 1003 56.27 12.15 -16.71
CA THR A 1003 54.90 11.85 -17.14
C THR A 1003 54.88 11.17 -18.50
N TYR A 1004 53.76 10.57 -18.86
CA TYR A 1004 53.55 10.01 -20.18
C TYR A 1004 53.47 11.11 -21.25
N GLY A 1005 54.01 10.83 -22.43
CA GLY A 1005 53.84 11.64 -23.64
C GLY A 1005 54.18 10.81 -24.88
N LEU A 1006 53.73 11.24 -26.06
CA LEU A 1006 53.93 10.47 -27.30
C LEU A 1006 55.40 10.37 -27.72
N ASN A 1007 56.21 11.33 -27.31
CA ASN A 1007 57.64 11.42 -27.62
C ASN A 1007 58.46 11.58 -26.35
N GLU A 1008 59.72 11.17 -26.40
CA GLU A 1008 60.66 11.40 -25.31
C GLU A 1008 61.08 12.88 -25.28
N ASP A 1009 60.83 13.54 -24.16
CA ASP A 1009 61.08 14.97 -23.98
C ASP A 1009 61.75 15.21 -22.62
N VAL A 1010 63.02 15.59 -22.65
CA VAL A 1010 63.80 15.79 -21.42
C VAL A 1010 63.51 17.15 -20.77
N GLU A 1011 63.04 18.14 -21.54
CA GLU A 1011 62.74 19.48 -21.03
C GLU A 1011 61.42 19.48 -20.25
N TYR A 1012 60.41 18.75 -20.76
CA TYR A 1012 59.11 18.60 -20.11
C TYR A 1012 58.95 17.30 -19.30
N LEU A 1013 60.04 16.52 -19.15
CA LEU A 1013 60.09 15.25 -18.42
C LEU A 1013 58.99 14.27 -18.88
N ARG A 1014 58.93 13.99 -20.19
CA ARG A 1014 57.95 13.06 -20.79
C ARG A 1014 58.61 11.84 -21.40
N SER A 1015 57.97 10.68 -21.25
CA SER A 1015 58.45 9.43 -21.85
C SER A 1015 57.29 8.61 -22.43
N PRO A 1016 57.44 8.05 -23.64
CA PRO A 1016 56.43 7.19 -24.27
C PRO A 1016 56.34 5.81 -23.62
N HIS A 1017 57.33 5.44 -22.80
CA HIS A 1017 57.41 4.12 -22.18
C HIS A 1017 56.76 4.07 -20.79
N LEU A 1018 56.25 5.19 -20.26
CA LEU A 1018 55.49 5.25 -19.01
C LEU A 1018 54.05 4.76 -19.18
N VAL A 1019 53.92 3.51 -19.61
CA VAL A 1019 52.67 2.79 -19.86
C VAL A 1019 52.73 1.41 -19.20
N PRO A 1020 51.59 0.71 -19.01
CA PRO A 1020 51.59 -0.65 -18.48
C PRO A 1020 52.51 -1.57 -19.30
N TYR A 1021 53.19 -2.52 -18.66
CA TYR A 1021 54.18 -3.37 -19.33
C TYR A 1021 53.64 -4.04 -20.61
N ALA A 1022 52.37 -4.44 -20.62
CA ALA A 1022 51.69 -4.99 -21.80
C ALA A 1022 51.65 -4.05 -23.03
N LYS A 1023 51.66 -2.72 -22.83
CA LYS A 1023 51.62 -1.68 -23.87
C LYS A 1023 52.99 -1.08 -24.20
N VAL A 1024 54.07 -1.53 -23.54
CA VAL A 1024 55.44 -1.08 -23.80
C VAL A 1024 55.95 -1.66 -25.12
N ASP A 1025 56.91 -0.99 -25.75
CA ASP A 1025 57.57 -1.45 -26.95
C ASP A 1025 58.19 -2.85 -26.80
N GLU A 1026 58.02 -3.67 -27.83
CA GLU A 1026 58.49 -5.07 -27.86
C GLU A 1026 60.01 -5.20 -27.67
N ALA A 1027 60.79 -4.19 -28.06
CA ALA A 1027 62.24 -4.18 -27.84
C ALA A 1027 62.61 -4.13 -26.35
N ILE A 1028 61.90 -3.31 -25.57
CA ILE A 1028 62.11 -3.18 -24.11
C ILE A 1028 61.59 -4.42 -23.39
N LYS A 1029 60.41 -4.92 -23.79
CA LYS A 1029 59.86 -6.17 -23.26
C LYS A 1029 60.85 -7.31 -23.43
N LYS A 1030 61.39 -7.47 -24.64
CA LYS A 1030 62.39 -8.48 -24.95
C LYS A 1030 63.64 -8.33 -24.09
N ALA A 1031 64.20 -7.14 -23.97
CA ALA A 1031 65.39 -6.90 -23.14
C ALA A 1031 65.16 -7.25 -21.65
N ASN A 1032 64.01 -6.87 -21.09
CA ASN A 1032 63.64 -7.20 -19.71
C ASN A 1032 63.40 -8.72 -19.54
N ARG A 1033 62.75 -9.36 -20.50
CA ARG A 1033 62.48 -10.81 -20.50
C ARG A 1033 63.77 -11.61 -20.61
N ASP A 1034 64.69 -11.19 -21.48
CA ASP A 1034 66.01 -11.82 -21.65
C ASP A 1034 66.79 -11.74 -20.34
N THR A 1035 66.85 -10.57 -19.71
CA THR A 1035 67.51 -10.36 -18.40
C THR A 1035 66.90 -11.23 -17.28
N ALA A 1036 65.57 -11.31 -17.22
CA ALA A 1036 64.86 -12.13 -16.23
C ALA A 1036 65.07 -13.64 -16.47
N SER A 1037 65.04 -14.08 -17.73
CA SER A 1037 65.29 -15.46 -18.15
C SER A 1037 66.70 -15.91 -17.79
N GLU A 1038 67.70 -15.07 -18.03
CA GLU A 1038 69.09 -15.32 -17.66
C GLU A 1038 69.25 -15.45 -16.14
N THR A 1039 68.59 -14.59 -15.37
CA THR A 1039 68.62 -14.63 -13.91
C THR A 1039 68.03 -15.93 -13.36
N VAL A 1040 66.87 -16.36 -13.86
CA VAL A 1040 66.22 -17.62 -13.47
C VAL A 1040 67.09 -18.82 -13.86
N ARG A 1041 67.64 -18.84 -15.07
CA ARG A 1041 68.54 -19.92 -15.54
C ARG A 1041 69.81 -20.00 -14.72
N THR A 1042 70.38 -18.86 -14.32
CA THR A 1042 71.57 -18.78 -13.47
C THR A 1042 71.34 -19.47 -12.12
N LEU A 1043 70.19 -19.25 -11.49
CA LEU A 1043 69.83 -19.91 -10.23
C LEU A 1043 69.76 -21.44 -10.40
N LEU A 1044 69.17 -21.92 -11.49
CA LEU A 1044 69.08 -23.34 -11.80
C LEU A 1044 70.46 -23.98 -12.04
N VAL A 1045 71.41 -23.29 -12.71
CA VAL A 1045 72.80 -23.79 -12.89
C VAL A 1045 73.48 -24.06 -11.55
N TYR A 1046 73.27 -23.16 -10.58
CA TYR A 1046 73.87 -23.27 -9.25
C TYR A 1046 73.14 -24.28 -8.33
N GLY A 1047 72.10 -24.95 -8.83
CA GLY A 1047 71.34 -25.97 -8.10
C GLY A 1047 70.19 -25.41 -7.24
N TYR A 1048 69.75 -24.17 -7.48
CA TYR A 1048 68.58 -23.59 -6.81
C TYR A 1048 67.34 -23.82 -7.67
N ASN A 1049 66.50 -24.78 -7.27
CA ASN A 1049 65.23 -25.06 -7.91
C ASN A 1049 64.17 -24.06 -7.44
N LEU A 1050 63.30 -23.67 -8.37
CA LEU A 1050 62.21 -22.73 -8.13
C LEU A 1050 60.88 -23.46 -8.32
N ASP A 1051 60.23 -23.78 -7.20
CA ASP A 1051 58.97 -24.50 -7.20
C ASP A 1051 57.80 -23.49 -7.25
N PRO A 1052 56.85 -23.62 -8.20
CA PRO A 1052 55.76 -22.65 -8.38
C PRO A 1052 54.73 -22.73 -7.25
N PRO A 1053 53.98 -21.63 -6.98
CA PRO A 1053 52.91 -21.62 -5.99
C PRO A 1053 51.77 -22.58 -6.36
N THR A 1054 51.16 -23.22 -5.35
CA THR A 1054 49.94 -24.04 -5.52
C THR A 1054 48.75 -23.12 -5.83
N GLY A 1055 48.13 -23.28 -7.01
CA GLY A 1055 47.24 -22.32 -7.67
C GLY A 1055 45.93 -21.90 -7.01
N GLU A 1056 45.61 -22.31 -5.78
CA GLU A 1056 44.29 -22.05 -5.18
C GLU A 1056 44.05 -20.59 -4.75
N GLN A 1057 45.10 -19.84 -4.39
CA GLN A 1057 44.96 -18.45 -3.89
C GLN A 1057 44.89 -17.39 -5.00
N GLN A 1058 45.47 -17.66 -6.17
CA GLN A 1058 45.52 -16.71 -7.29
C GLN A 1058 44.23 -16.74 -8.12
N GLU A 1059 43.60 -17.91 -8.26
CA GLU A 1059 42.32 -18.09 -8.94
C GLU A 1059 41.16 -17.42 -8.17
N THR A 1060 41.17 -17.46 -6.83
CA THR A 1060 40.14 -16.80 -6.00
C THR A 1060 40.23 -15.28 -6.07
N LEU A 1061 41.44 -14.71 -6.01
CA LEU A 1061 41.66 -13.27 -6.14
C LEU A 1061 41.33 -12.73 -7.55
N ALA A 1062 41.63 -13.52 -8.59
CA ALA A 1062 41.25 -13.19 -9.97
C ALA A 1062 39.73 -13.26 -10.17
N ALA A 1063 39.05 -14.26 -9.59
CA ALA A 1063 37.60 -14.37 -9.63
C ALA A 1063 36.90 -13.22 -8.89
N ASP A 1064 37.41 -12.79 -7.73
CA ASP A 1064 36.88 -11.66 -6.97
C ASP A 1064 37.14 -10.32 -7.67
N ALA A 1065 38.30 -10.13 -8.30
CA ALA A 1065 38.60 -8.96 -9.13
C ALA A 1065 37.67 -8.88 -10.37
N THR A 1066 37.27 -10.02 -10.94
CA THR A 1066 36.34 -10.08 -12.07
C THR A 1066 34.89 -9.79 -11.63
N ARG A 1067 34.50 -10.21 -10.42
CA ARG A 1067 33.21 -9.87 -9.80
C ARG A 1067 33.05 -8.38 -9.47
N LEU A 1068 34.13 -7.74 -9.02
CA LEU A 1068 34.16 -6.30 -8.72
C LEU A 1068 34.08 -5.42 -9.98
N ARG A 1069 34.41 -5.95 -11.17
CA ARG A 1069 34.40 -5.23 -12.46
C ARG A 1069 33.02 -5.08 -13.13
N HIS A 1070 31.97 -5.76 -12.65
CA HIS A 1070 30.66 -5.75 -13.32
C HIS A 1070 29.49 -5.32 -12.40
N PRO A 1071 29.38 -4.03 -12.01
CA PRO A 1071 28.27 -3.59 -11.17
C PRO A 1071 26.99 -3.20 -11.94
N ALA A 1072 27.01 -3.08 -13.29
CA ALA A 1072 25.84 -2.60 -14.04
C ALA A 1072 25.38 -3.62 -15.10
N PHE A 1073 24.21 -4.24 -14.87
CA PHE A 1073 23.44 -4.92 -15.91
C PHE A 1073 22.28 -4.02 -16.35
N ARG A 1074 21.82 -4.16 -17.60
CA ARG A 1074 20.66 -3.44 -18.13
C ARG A 1074 19.54 -4.43 -18.44
N THR A 1075 18.37 -4.20 -17.85
CA THR A 1075 17.18 -5.01 -18.10
C THR A 1075 16.30 -4.33 -19.12
N TYR A 1076 15.95 -5.06 -20.19
CA TYR A 1076 14.97 -4.64 -21.18
C TYR A 1076 13.68 -5.43 -20.96
N ARG A 1077 12.53 -4.74 -20.97
CA ARG A 1077 11.20 -5.34 -20.85
C ARG A 1077 10.20 -4.64 -21.76
N ALA A 1078 9.17 -5.37 -22.21
CA ALA A 1078 8.04 -4.79 -22.92
C ALA A 1078 7.14 -3.97 -21.98
N GLU A 1079 6.27 -3.13 -22.54
CA GLU A 1079 5.28 -2.39 -21.74
C GLU A 1079 4.26 -3.35 -21.11
N LYS A 1080 3.74 -2.98 -19.93
CA LYS A 1080 2.77 -3.78 -19.19
C LYS A 1080 1.50 -4.09 -19.98
N ASN A 1081 1.11 -3.21 -20.91
CA ASN A 1081 -0.09 -3.38 -21.75
C ASN A 1081 0.00 -4.58 -22.71
N TYR A 1082 1.22 -5.05 -23.01
CA TYR A 1082 1.44 -6.25 -23.83
C TYR A 1082 1.62 -7.52 -22.99
N ALA A 1083 1.37 -7.46 -21.68
CA ALA A 1083 1.43 -8.63 -20.82
C ALA A 1083 0.36 -9.65 -21.24
N VAL A 1084 0.75 -10.92 -21.25
CA VAL A 1084 -0.09 -12.03 -21.69
C VAL A 1084 -0.56 -12.84 -20.48
N SER A 1085 -1.84 -13.17 -20.41
CA SER A 1085 -2.44 -13.96 -19.31
C SER A 1085 -2.85 -15.38 -19.73
N SER A 1086 -3.04 -15.62 -21.03
CA SER A 1086 -3.46 -16.92 -21.59
C SER A 1086 -2.92 -17.11 -23.00
N GLY A 1087 -2.99 -18.34 -23.52
CA GLY A 1087 -2.50 -18.70 -24.86
C GLY A 1087 -1.06 -19.22 -24.87
N LYS A 1088 -0.53 -19.45 -26.06
CA LYS A 1088 0.86 -19.91 -26.29
C LYS A 1088 1.62 -18.80 -26.99
N TRP A 1089 2.69 -18.34 -26.36
CA TRP A 1089 3.49 -17.21 -26.83
C TRP A 1089 4.93 -17.61 -27.05
N TYR A 1090 5.56 -16.94 -28.00
CA TYR A 1090 6.93 -17.21 -28.42
C TYR A 1090 7.56 -15.89 -28.88
N PHE A 1091 8.83 -15.68 -28.52
CA PHE A 1091 9.65 -14.60 -29.05
C PHE A 1091 11.03 -15.15 -29.37
N GLU A 1092 11.68 -14.53 -30.36
CA GLU A 1092 13.03 -14.86 -30.79
C GLU A 1092 14.02 -13.82 -30.28
N PHE A 1093 15.19 -14.28 -29.87
CA PHE A 1093 16.29 -13.43 -29.42
C PHE A 1093 17.58 -13.88 -30.11
N GLU A 1094 18.19 -12.98 -30.89
CA GLU A 1094 19.43 -13.24 -31.62
C GLU A 1094 20.63 -12.64 -30.86
N ILE A 1095 21.68 -13.45 -30.68
CA ILE A 1095 22.88 -13.06 -29.94
C ILE A 1095 23.97 -12.64 -30.93
N LEU A 1096 24.36 -11.37 -30.91
CA LEU A 1096 25.42 -10.84 -31.77
C LEU A 1096 26.81 -10.90 -31.13
N THR A 1097 26.89 -10.93 -29.80
CA THR A 1097 28.15 -10.91 -29.03
C THR A 1097 28.14 -11.97 -27.94
N ALA A 1098 29.23 -12.72 -27.79
CA ALA A 1098 29.40 -13.63 -26.65
C ALA A 1098 29.68 -12.82 -25.37
N GLY A 1099 28.85 -12.99 -24.34
CA GLY A 1099 28.99 -12.29 -23.06
C GLY A 1099 27.88 -12.65 -22.07
N PRO A 1100 27.97 -12.18 -20.81
CA PRO A 1100 27.00 -12.48 -19.78
C PRO A 1100 25.65 -11.81 -20.09
N MET A 1101 24.67 -12.60 -20.52
CA MET A 1101 23.30 -12.16 -20.81
C MET A 1101 22.28 -13.21 -20.39
N ARG A 1102 21.10 -12.74 -19.98
CA ARG A 1102 19.98 -13.59 -19.56
C ARG A 1102 18.71 -13.20 -20.29
N VAL A 1103 17.96 -14.20 -20.73
CA VAL A 1103 16.74 -14.01 -21.53
C VAL A 1103 15.64 -14.89 -20.97
N GLY A 1104 14.42 -14.37 -20.93
CA GLY A 1104 13.25 -15.14 -20.51
C GLY A 1104 12.03 -14.28 -20.23
N TRP A 1105 11.18 -14.74 -19.32
CA TRP A 1105 9.88 -14.14 -19.00
C TRP A 1105 9.88 -13.53 -17.61
N ALA A 1106 9.06 -12.51 -17.40
CA ALA A 1106 8.89 -11.86 -16.11
C ALA A 1106 7.41 -11.53 -15.88
N LYS A 1107 6.98 -11.47 -14.60
CA LYS A 1107 5.70 -10.87 -14.26
C LYS A 1107 5.69 -9.39 -14.64
N ALA A 1108 4.54 -8.87 -15.07
CA ALA A 1108 4.40 -7.48 -15.54
C ALA A 1108 4.80 -6.45 -14.47
N ASP A 1109 4.59 -6.78 -13.20
CA ASP A 1109 4.87 -5.92 -12.04
C ASP A 1109 6.22 -6.19 -11.38
N CYS A 1110 7.18 -6.80 -12.09
CA CYS A 1110 8.49 -7.04 -11.54
C CYS A 1110 9.22 -5.72 -11.17
N ASP A 1111 9.84 -5.71 -10.00
CA ASP A 1111 10.64 -4.58 -9.52
C ASP A 1111 11.93 -4.43 -10.35
N PRO A 1112 12.37 -3.18 -10.62
CA PRO A 1112 13.65 -2.94 -11.27
C PRO A 1112 14.83 -3.26 -10.32
N GLY A 1113 16.03 -3.43 -10.89
CA GLY A 1113 17.28 -3.53 -10.10
C GLY A 1113 17.67 -4.93 -9.65
N ARG A 1114 16.89 -5.97 -10.00
CA ARG A 1114 17.27 -7.37 -9.83
C ARG A 1114 17.65 -8.01 -11.17
N MET A 1115 18.58 -8.95 -11.14
CA MET A 1115 18.96 -9.71 -12.32
C MET A 1115 17.81 -10.63 -12.73
N LEU A 1116 17.58 -10.79 -14.03
CA LEU A 1116 16.54 -11.71 -14.51
C LEU A 1116 16.87 -13.15 -14.04
N GLY A 1117 15.90 -13.83 -13.46
CA GLY A 1117 16.01 -15.18 -12.90
C GLY A 1117 16.60 -15.25 -11.49
N SER A 1118 16.81 -14.12 -10.80
CA SER A 1118 17.30 -14.11 -9.41
C SER A 1118 16.20 -14.11 -8.35
N ASP A 1119 14.92 -14.10 -8.76
CA ASP A 1119 13.76 -14.07 -7.86
C ASP A 1119 12.59 -14.90 -8.38
N GLU A 1120 11.52 -14.97 -7.59
CA GLU A 1120 10.29 -15.72 -7.92
C GLU A 1120 9.41 -15.07 -9.01
N ASN A 1121 9.73 -13.83 -9.40
CA ASN A 1121 8.94 -13.05 -10.36
C ASN A 1121 9.51 -13.11 -11.78
N THR A 1122 10.66 -13.74 -11.96
CA THR A 1122 11.39 -13.79 -13.22
C THR A 1122 11.90 -15.19 -13.52
N TRP A 1123 11.78 -15.62 -14.78
CA TRP A 1123 12.29 -16.90 -15.27
C TRP A 1123 13.23 -16.63 -16.42
N ALA A 1124 14.51 -16.96 -16.25
CA ALA A 1124 15.54 -16.66 -17.23
C ALA A 1124 16.44 -17.85 -17.51
N PHE A 1125 17.00 -17.86 -18.71
CA PHE A 1125 18.08 -18.75 -19.10
C PHE A 1125 19.38 -17.93 -19.24
N ASP A 1126 20.47 -18.44 -18.66
CA ASP A 1126 21.82 -17.90 -18.78
C ASP A 1126 22.62 -18.79 -19.73
N GLY A 1127 22.91 -18.29 -20.93
CA GLY A 1127 23.66 -19.03 -21.95
C GLY A 1127 25.18 -18.96 -21.80
N TYR A 1128 25.70 -18.17 -20.86
CA TYR A 1128 27.13 -17.91 -20.71
C TYR A 1128 27.77 -18.82 -19.64
N ASN A 1129 27.08 -19.06 -18.52
CA ASN A 1129 27.59 -19.87 -17.40
C ASN A 1129 27.11 -21.33 -17.41
N VAL A 1130 26.80 -21.89 -18.57
CA VAL A 1130 26.39 -23.30 -18.67
C VAL A 1130 27.62 -24.18 -18.43
N SER A 1131 27.84 -24.59 -17.18
CA SER A 1131 28.77 -25.68 -16.87
C SER A 1131 28.22 -26.97 -17.46
N ALA A 1132 28.93 -27.52 -18.44
CA ALA A 1132 28.68 -28.86 -18.96
C ALA A 1132 28.95 -29.94 -17.91
#